data_AF-A0A267E5C4-F1
#
_entry.id   AF-A0A267E5C4-F1
#
_cell.length_a   1.000
_cell.length_b   1.000
_cell.length_c   1.000
_cell.angle_alpha   90.00
_cell.angle_beta   90.00
_cell.angle_gamma   90.00
#
_symmetry.space_group_name_H-M   'P 1'
#
loop_
_entity.id
_entity.type
_entity.pdbx_description
1 polymer ?
#
loop_
_entity_poly.entity_id
_entity_poly.type
_entity_poly.pdbx_seq_one_letter_code
_entity_poly.pdbx_strand_id
1 'polypeptide(L)'
;MASRPASARSRKSASGAEQQQTQPQASSAKSRRTVHDDDVVRTGSAQSRGQLGGSQAWEANADNPTTSAAAEQLENSSNFGSQAAIMPANNGTDDEATGCWGKFKRGVRAVWMTKDTEDVSQNAELKIKTTLRELVMYCLFLVVICILTFGMTSSTMYYYTFVMNSLFLTTPTASGATFTSVKNFADWWGFAQGPLISGLYWDTWYNNANVTDPRERNFIYYENKLLGVPRMRQVRVRNDSCSIATDFRANIRACYAMYSRSAESREPFGYMNSTAWNYSTEQQLDGRGYSGKLATYNGGGYYIDLGRSREESTAKIDELFHGLWIDRATRAVFIDFTVYNANINLFCVIKLIAEFPATGGGFTSWEFRTVKLLRYVEPIDYFVLACECIFMLFICYYIVEEIIEIKRHKLAYFSSFWNWLDIVVIVIALVCAAFNIYRTISVGNKLTRLLEDETQYPDFDFLSFWQEQFNQAIAITVFFAWVKIFKYISFNKTMTQLSSTLGACAKDLLGFAVMFFIVFFAFAQLGYLIFGTKVEDFREFQQAIFTLFRIILGDFDFASLQNAHRVLGPIYFILYVFFVFFVLINMFLAIINDTYSEVKSNLANQPNDFEMTDYFKQRAGRVLDKLHLRRDKIVDIQRAMQSADMNNDRQLDFEEWRTELKMRGYADGEIEALFARYDMDGDRVLDEEEQRKMQWELEGQKAALNSQIESERAEQQRQGSAGVGADDGDADNDELAGDDRDGAVSLRGSMRSATRGGRPNTSGSNSGGGGSGVPIDEFTTLSRRVDRMEHSIGGIVNRIDSVLLKLESMERAKLKRRETMSRLLDSIGKCEGDSEAEKREKMERMVRQELERWGGAGEEETPPAAAAVESEHQLESASGRGSGSAASKQSNR
;
A
#
# COMPACT_ATOMS: atom_id res chain seq x y z
N MET A 1 16.82 25.21 -20.54
CA MET A 1 15.61 24.69 -21.23
C MET A 1 15.47 23.21 -20.94
N ALA A 2 14.61 22.83 -20.00
CA ALA A 2 14.19 21.45 -19.77
C ALA A 2 12.90 21.48 -18.94
N SER A 3 11.77 21.10 -19.53
CA SER A 3 10.46 21.10 -18.86
C SER A 3 10.01 19.66 -18.60
N ARG A 4 9.99 19.25 -17.32
CA ARG A 4 9.30 18.03 -16.87
C ARG A 4 7.87 18.37 -16.44
N PRO A 5 6.88 17.48 -16.64
CA PRO A 5 5.49 17.75 -16.30
C PRO A 5 5.22 17.55 -14.80
N ALA A 6 4.41 18.44 -14.21
CA ALA A 6 3.94 18.33 -12.83
C ALA A 6 2.68 17.45 -12.75
N SER A 7 2.52 16.72 -11.63
CA SER A 7 1.46 15.74 -11.42
C SER A 7 0.18 16.31 -10.79
N ALA A 8 -0.88 15.50 -10.80
CA ALA A 8 -2.24 15.86 -10.40
C ALA A 8 -2.37 16.23 -8.90
N ARG A 9 -3.40 17.03 -8.58
CA ARG A 9 -3.82 17.28 -7.19
C ARG A 9 -5.34 17.08 -7.00
N SER A 10 -5.66 16.39 -5.91
CA SER A 10 -7.02 16.00 -5.49
C SER A 10 -7.95 17.20 -5.24
N ARG A 11 -9.21 17.09 -5.69
CA ARG A 11 -10.35 17.87 -5.18
C ARG A 11 -11.02 17.06 -4.06
N LYS A 12 -11.22 17.67 -2.88
CA LYS A 12 -12.17 17.19 -1.86
C LYS A 12 -13.42 18.08 -1.89
N SER A 13 -14.58 17.44 -1.87
CA SER A 13 -15.87 18.08 -1.67
C SER A 13 -16.11 18.35 -0.18
N ALA A 14 -16.73 19.49 0.12
CA ALA A 14 -17.33 19.77 1.42
C ALA A 14 -18.71 20.40 1.17
N SER A 15 -19.77 19.64 1.47
CA SER A 15 -21.14 20.09 1.42
C SER A 15 -21.59 20.49 2.82
N GLY A 16 -21.87 21.77 3.04
CA GLY A 16 -22.51 22.29 4.24
C GLY A 16 -23.49 23.37 3.84
N ALA A 17 -24.78 23.13 4.03
CA ALA A 17 -25.84 24.08 3.75
C ALA A 17 -26.41 24.61 5.06
N GLU A 18 -26.29 25.91 5.29
CA GLU A 18 -27.06 26.61 6.32
C GLU A 18 -27.93 27.68 5.67
N GLN A 19 -29.23 27.60 5.94
CA GLN A 19 -30.19 28.66 5.65
C GLN A 19 -30.13 29.68 6.79
N GLN A 20 -29.89 30.95 6.48
CA GLN A 20 -30.17 32.04 7.41
C GLN A 20 -31.16 33.02 6.80
N GLN A 21 -32.31 33.11 7.46
CA GLN A 21 -33.43 33.95 7.07
C GLN A 21 -33.30 35.31 7.77
N THR A 22 -33.40 36.39 7.00
CA THR A 22 -33.22 37.76 7.49
C THR A 22 -34.50 38.32 8.12
N GLN A 23 -34.37 38.98 9.28
CA GLN A 23 -35.16 40.18 9.60
C GLN A 23 -34.47 41.05 10.69
N PRO A 24 -34.44 42.40 10.56
CA PRO A 24 -33.76 43.28 11.51
C PRO A 24 -34.68 44.27 12.27
N GLN A 25 -34.05 45.03 13.20
CA GLN A 25 -34.47 46.32 13.82
C GLN A 25 -35.13 46.33 15.22
N ALA A 26 -34.25 46.34 16.24
CA ALA A 26 -34.10 47.33 17.33
C ALA A 26 -35.23 48.33 17.70
N SER A 27 -35.39 48.57 19.02
CA SER A 27 -35.11 49.89 19.65
C SER A 27 -35.17 49.91 21.20
N SER A 28 -34.35 50.79 21.82
CA SER A 28 -34.50 51.41 23.17
C SER A 28 -34.42 50.51 24.44
N ALA A 29 -33.78 50.86 25.57
CA ALA A 29 -33.03 52.06 25.98
C ALA A 29 -32.02 51.79 27.15
N LYS A 30 -30.98 52.65 27.27
CA LYS A 30 -30.17 53.10 28.46
C LYS A 30 -30.21 52.24 29.77
N SER A 31 -29.07 51.93 30.43
CA SER A 31 -28.26 52.93 31.17
C SER A 31 -26.94 52.43 31.81
N ARG A 32 -25.83 53.14 31.51
CA ARG A 32 -24.60 53.49 32.32
C ARG A 32 -23.92 52.58 33.38
N ARG A 33 -22.57 52.46 33.17
CA ARG A 33 -21.40 52.67 34.08
C ARG A 33 -21.00 51.69 35.22
N THR A 34 -20.02 50.84 34.91
CA THR A 34 -18.60 50.79 35.40
C THR A 34 -18.18 51.09 36.87
N VAL A 35 -17.57 50.04 37.51
CA VAL A 35 -16.18 49.95 38.07
C VAL A 35 -15.83 50.30 39.55
N HIS A 36 -15.04 49.39 40.19
CA HIS A 36 -14.19 49.44 41.42
C HIS A 36 -14.86 49.64 42.81
N ASP A 37 -14.32 49.16 43.96
CA ASP A 37 -13.17 48.28 44.32
C ASP A 37 -13.27 47.69 45.76
N ASP A 38 -12.36 46.75 46.11
CA ASP A 38 -11.71 46.44 47.42
C ASP A 38 -12.51 46.19 48.74
N ASP A 39 -12.11 45.42 49.77
CA ASP A 39 -11.08 44.40 50.09
C ASP A 39 -11.18 44.05 51.62
N VAL A 40 -10.35 43.11 52.11
CA VAL A 40 -9.84 42.87 53.50
C VAL A 40 -10.64 41.99 54.51
N VAL A 41 -9.87 41.09 55.16
CA VAL A 41 -9.92 40.51 56.55
C VAL A 41 -10.01 38.96 56.60
N ARG A 42 -9.19 38.17 57.35
CA ARG A 42 -7.86 38.29 58.04
C ARG A 42 -7.37 36.86 58.45
N THR A 43 -6.05 36.68 58.69
CA THR A 43 -5.34 35.69 59.59
C THR A 43 -5.71 34.18 59.55
N GLY A 44 -4.81 33.18 59.65
CA GLY A 44 -3.34 33.14 59.76
C GLY A 44 -2.82 31.94 60.60
N SER A 45 -1.84 31.17 60.10
CA SER A 45 -1.04 30.09 60.79
C SER A 45 -1.79 28.80 61.25
N ALA A 46 -1.16 27.63 61.53
CA ALA A 46 0.02 26.94 60.98
C ALA A 46 0.10 25.46 61.49
N GLN A 47 0.81 24.59 60.75
CA GLN A 47 1.50 23.35 61.19
C GLN A 47 0.78 22.13 61.86
N SER A 48 0.71 21.05 61.07
CA SER A 48 1.42 19.76 61.30
C SER A 48 0.79 18.52 62.00
N ARG A 49 1.04 17.37 61.35
CA ARG A 49 1.29 15.99 61.85
C ARG A 49 0.19 15.19 62.61
N GLY A 50 -0.26 14.08 61.99
CA GLY A 50 -0.02 12.74 62.57
C GLY A 50 -1.20 11.75 62.79
N GLN A 51 -1.24 10.69 61.96
CA GLN A 51 -1.68 9.29 62.24
C GLN A 51 -3.16 8.87 62.50
N LEU A 52 -3.58 7.90 61.66
CA LEU A 52 -4.32 6.63 61.95
C LEU A 52 -5.78 6.62 62.49
N GLY A 53 -6.73 6.47 61.54
CA GLY A 53 -7.60 5.28 61.37
C GLY A 53 -8.77 4.95 62.33
N GLY A 54 -10.00 4.78 61.79
CA GLY A 54 -11.04 3.90 62.38
C GLY A 54 -12.54 4.23 62.18
N SER A 55 -13.25 3.34 61.46
CA SER A 55 -14.67 2.88 61.61
C SER A 55 -15.96 3.75 61.48
N GLN A 56 -16.84 3.29 60.56
CA GLN A 56 -18.28 2.90 60.66
C GLN A 56 -19.44 3.83 61.17
N ALA A 57 -20.38 4.08 60.23
CA ALA A 57 -21.84 3.73 60.25
C ALA A 57 -22.92 4.62 60.93
N TRP A 58 -24.21 4.25 60.66
CA TRP A 58 -25.52 4.71 61.22
C TRP A 58 -26.14 6.02 60.64
N GLU A 59 -27.47 6.22 60.44
CA GLU A 59 -28.69 5.37 60.27
C GLU A 59 -29.93 6.27 59.89
N ALA A 60 -31.13 5.69 59.56
CA ALA A 60 -32.50 6.07 60.04
C ALA A 60 -33.70 6.04 59.03
N ASN A 61 -34.67 5.13 59.28
CA ASN A 61 -36.16 5.23 59.40
C ASN A 61 -37.08 6.10 58.48
N ALA A 62 -38.41 5.85 58.33
CA ALA A 62 -39.30 4.68 58.51
C ALA A 62 -40.77 5.01 58.05
N ASP A 63 -41.63 3.96 57.95
CA ASP A 63 -43.08 3.90 58.28
C ASP A 63 -44.05 3.25 57.26
N ASN A 64 -44.84 2.31 57.81
CA ASN A 64 -45.91 1.51 57.17
C ASN A 64 -46.67 0.72 58.25
N PRO A 65 -47.96 0.35 58.05
CA PRO A 65 -48.43 -0.95 58.56
C PRO A 65 -49.41 -1.68 57.61
N THR A 66 -49.95 -2.81 58.08
CA THR A 66 -50.98 -3.69 57.46
C THR A 66 -50.48 -4.59 56.30
N THR A 67 -50.92 -5.84 56.12
CA THR A 67 -51.66 -6.83 56.95
C THR A 67 -51.45 -8.22 56.32
N SER A 68 -51.59 -9.39 56.97
CA SER A 68 -51.91 -9.75 58.37
C SER A 68 -51.61 -11.24 58.63
N ALA A 69 -51.15 -11.56 59.84
CA ALA A 69 -51.29 -12.83 60.60
C ALA A 69 -51.01 -14.22 59.93
N ALA A 70 -50.42 -15.22 60.61
CA ALA A 70 -49.64 -15.27 61.86
C ALA A 70 -49.04 -16.70 62.06
N ALA A 71 -47.93 -16.79 62.84
CA ALA A 71 -47.47 -17.95 63.64
C ALA A 71 -47.06 -19.28 62.91
N GLU A 72 -46.10 -20.09 63.37
CA GLU A 72 -45.09 -20.04 64.48
C GLU A 72 -43.95 -21.07 64.16
N GLN A 73 -42.67 -20.83 64.48
CA GLN A 73 -41.84 -21.46 65.56
C GLN A 73 -41.66 -23.01 65.47
N LEU A 74 -40.58 -23.70 65.92
CA LEU A 74 -39.36 -23.42 66.72
C LEU A 74 -38.35 -24.59 66.52
N GLU A 75 -37.09 -24.46 66.98
CA GLU A 75 -36.18 -25.56 67.41
C GLU A 75 -35.72 -26.64 66.39
N ASN A 76 -34.74 -27.54 66.67
CA ASN A 76 -33.42 -27.45 67.34
C ASN A 76 -32.57 -28.72 66.99
N SER A 77 -31.25 -28.63 67.10
CA SER A 77 -30.24 -29.70 67.33
C SER A 77 -30.47 -31.20 66.95
N SER A 78 -29.53 -31.71 66.12
CA SER A 78 -28.71 -32.95 66.31
C SER A 78 -29.18 -34.37 65.87
N ASN A 79 -28.19 -35.14 65.38
CA ASN A 79 -28.13 -36.62 65.20
C ASN A 79 -29.02 -37.23 64.08
N PHE A 80 -28.68 -38.33 63.38
CA PHE A 80 -27.66 -39.39 63.61
C PHE A 80 -27.31 -40.15 62.29
N GLY A 81 -26.04 -40.53 62.05
CA GLY A 81 -25.60 -41.56 61.06
C GLY A 81 -25.78 -41.23 59.54
N SER A 82 -25.05 -41.81 58.59
CA SER A 82 -23.95 -42.81 58.61
C SER A 82 -23.06 -42.68 57.34
N GLN A 83 -21.88 -43.31 57.35
CA GLN A 83 -20.86 -43.21 56.31
C GLN A 83 -21.15 -43.98 55.00
N ALA A 84 -20.58 -43.45 53.91
CA ALA A 84 -19.87 -44.13 52.81
C ALA A 84 -20.53 -45.26 51.97
N ALA A 85 -20.97 -44.87 50.77
CA ALA A 85 -20.53 -45.37 49.45
C ALA A 85 -20.26 -46.88 49.19
N ILE A 86 -21.04 -47.47 48.25
CA ILE A 86 -20.57 -48.41 47.20
C ILE A 86 -21.31 -48.08 45.87
N MET A 87 -20.60 -48.23 44.73
CA MET A 87 -21.03 -48.07 43.32
C MET A 87 -21.91 -49.24 42.78
N PRO A 88 -22.31 -49.31 41.49
CA PRO A 88 -22.77 -48.27 40.53
C PRO A 88 -24.12 -48.67 39.84
N ALA A 89 -24.64 -47.85 38.92
CA ALA A 89 -25.68 -48.25 37.97
C ALA A 89 -25.36 -47.75 36.54
N ASN A 90 -25.77 -48.53 35.53
CA ASN A 90 -25.28 -48.43 34.15
C ASN A 90 -26.39 -48.03 33.16
N ASN A 91 -26.00 -47.35 32.07
CA ASN A 91 -26.73 -47.10 30.81
C ASN A 91 -28.23 -46.72 30.83
N GLY A 92 -28.50 -45.47 30.42
CA GLY A 92 -29.71 -45.07 29.72
C GLY A 92 -29.33 -44.19 28.52
N THR A 93 -29.69 -44.60 27.30
CA THR A 93 -29.37 -43.90 26.06
C THR A 93 -30.47 -42.91 25.68
N ASP A 94 -30.18 -41.61 25.69
CA ASP A 94 -31.03 -40.58 25.10
C ASP A 94 -30.46 -40.13 23.74
N ASP A 95 -31.07 -40.62 22.66
CA ASP A 95 -30.78 -40.22 21.28
C ASP A 95 -31.33 -38.80 20.98
N GLU A 96 -30.54 -37.76 21.20
CA GLU A 96 -30.87 -36.43 20.66
C GLU A 96 -30.59 -36.36 19.15
N ALA A 97 -31.68 -36.23 18.37
CA ALA A 97 -31.67 -36.23 16.92
C ALA A 97 -30.74 -35.16 16.31
N THR A 98 -29.57 -35.57 15.80
CA THR A 98 -28.63 -34.71 15.07
C THR A 98 -29.13 -34.35 13.66
N GLY A 99 -30.21 -33.59 13.58
CA GLY A 99 -30.76 -33.09 12.32
C GLY A 99 -29.72 -32.35 11.47
N CYS A 100 -29.83 -32.48 10.15
CA CYS A 100 -28.93 -31.82 9.19
C CYS A 100 -28.84 -30.30 9.44
N TRP A 101 -29.95 -29.68 9.88
CA TRP A 101 -30.00 -28.28 10.32
C TRP A 101 -29.07 -27.95 11.50
N GLY A 102 -28.88 -28.87 12.45
CA GLY A 102 -27.94 -28.70 13.57
C GLY A 102 -26.49 -28.78 13.11
N LYS A 103 -26.16 -29.70 12.18
CA LYS A 103 -24.84 -29.78 11.54
C LYS A 103 -24.57 -28.56 10.66
N PHE A 104 -25.56 -28.08 9.90
CA PHE A 104 -25.50 -26.86 9.12
C PHE A 104 -25.32 -25.62 10.02
N LYS A 105 -26.09 -25.48 11.11
CA LYS A 105 -25.95 -24.35 12.06
C LYS A 105 -24.62 -24.36 12.82
N ARG A 106 -24.01 -25.54 13.06
CA ARG A 106 -22.62 -25.65 13.55
C ARG A 106 -21.59 -25.33 12.46
N GLY A 107 -21.78 -25.77 11.22
CA GLY A 107 -20.92 -25.43 10.09
C GLY A 107 -20.91 -23.93 9.77
N VAL A 108 -22.09 -23.31 9.77
CA VAL A 108 -22.28 -21.86 9.75
C VAL A 108 -21.59 -21.24 10.95
N ARG A 109 -21.87 -21.64 12.21
CA ARG A 109 -21.14 -21.05 13.35
C ARG A 109 -19.61 -21.15 13.20
N ALA A 110 -19.08 -22.27 12.70
CA ALA A 110 -17.66 -22.48 12.50
C ALA A 110 -17.04 -21.60 11.39
N VAL A 111 -17.76 -21.35 10.30
CA VAL A 111 -17.31 -20.45 9.21
C VAL A 111 -17.32 -18.98 9.64
N TRP A 112 -18.20 -18.61 10.56
CA TRP A 112 -18.42 -17.23 11.03
C TRP A 112 -17.76 -16.92 12.38
N MET A 113 -16.84 -17.77 12.84
CA MET A 113 -15.97 -17.51 14.01
C MET A 113 -14.85 -16.53 13.64
N THR A 114 -14.81 -15.36 14.26
CA THR A 114 -13.69 -14.40 14.20
C THR A 114 -12.95 -14.37 15.54
N LYS A 115 -11.70 -13.88 15.54
CA LYS A 115 -10.92 -13.66 16.75
C LYS A 115 -11.66 -12.79 17.78
N ASP A 116 -12.44 -11.82 17.33
CA ASP A 116 -13.11 -10.83 18.18
C ASP A 116 -14.54 -11.26 18.60
N THR A 117 -14.95 -12.51 18.29
CA THR A 117 -16.30 -13.06 18.59
C THR A 117 -16.37 -14.23 19.58
N GLU A 118 -15.26 -14.76 20.10
CA GLU A 118 -15.25 -15.68 21.25
C GLU A 118 -14.02 -15.40 22.14
N ASP A 119 -14.07 -15.78 23.42
CA ASP A 119 -12.92 -15.66 24.33
C ASP A 119 -11.84 -16.71 24.01
N VAL A 120 -11.11 -16.50 22.91
CA VAL A 120 -10.02 -17.38 22.43
C VAL A 120 -8.76 -17.30 23.31
N SER A 121 -8.86 -16.73 24.51
CA SER A 121 -7.77 -16.57 25.49
C SER A 121 -7.29 -17.90 26.07
N GLN A 122 -8.14 -18.93 26.07
CA GLN A 122 -7.81 -20.25 26.65
C GLN A 122 -7.17 -21.25 25.67
N ASN A 123 -7.20 -21.00 24.34
CA ASN A 123 -6.71 -21.94 23.34
C ASN A 123 -5.91 -21.22 22.23
N ALA A 124 -4.60 -21.11 22.40
CA ALA A 124 -3.71 -20.43 21.45
C ALA A 124 -3.70 -21.08 20.04
N GLU A 125 -3.81 -22.41 19.92
CA GLU A 125 -3.98 -23.08 18.62
C GLU A 125 -5.26 -22.62 17.90
N LEU A 126 -6.36 -22.40 18.64
CA LEU A 126 -7.62 -21.91 18.06
C LEU A 126 -7.45 -20.46 17.57
N LYS A 127 -6.77 -19.61 18.35
CA LYS A 127 -6.44 -18.22 18.02
C LYS A 127 -5.61 -18.12 16.74
N ILE A 128 -4.55 -18.92 16.61
CA ILE A 128 -3.69 -18.98 15.42
C ILE A 128 -4.49 -19.47 14.19
N LYS A 129 -5.35 -20.48 14.37
CA LYS A 129 -6.13 -21.07 13.27
C LYS A 129 -7.23 -20.13 12.76
N THR A 130 -7.92 -19.41 13.63
CA THR A 130 -8.93 -18.41 13.21
C THR A 130 -8.28 -17.24 12.50
N THR A 131 -7.19 -16.69 13.03
CA THR A 131 -6.51 -15.54 12.41
C THR A 131 -5.84 -15.87 11.08
N LEU A 132 -5.26 -17.06 10.93
CA LEU A 132 -4.71 -17.52 9.64
C LEU A 132 -5.82 -17.62 8.58
N ARG A 133 -7.01 -18.11 8.96
CA ARG A 133 -8.17 -18.17 8.07
C ARG A 133 -8.66 -16.77 7.66
N GLU A 134 -8.78 -15.85 8.61
CA GLU A 134 -9.13 -14.45 8.34
C GLU A 134 -8.13 -13.82 7.35
N LEU A 135 -6.82 -14.00 7.58
CA LEU A 135 -5.76 -13.54 6.69
C LEU A 135 -5.90 -14.14 5.27
N VAL A 136 -6.12 -15.45 5.13
CA VAL A 136 -6.28 -16.09 3.82
C VAL A 136 -7.52 -15.56 3.08
N MET A 137 -8.65 -15.41 3.76
CA MET A 137 -9.87 -14.83 3.18
C MET A 137 -9.64 -13.37 2.78
N TYR A 138 -8.94 -12.60 3.60
CA TYR A 138 -8.60 -11.20 3.33
C TYR A 138 -7.65 -11.04 2.14
N CYS A 139 -6.61 -11.87 2.05
CA CYS A 139 -5.71 -11.91 0.91
C CYS A 139 -6.45 -12.25 -0.39
N LEU A 140 -7.42 -13.18 -0.35
CA LEU A 140 -8.21 -13.52 -1.54
C LEU A 140 -9.16 -12.38 -1.94
N PHE A 141 -9.81 -11.71 -0.99
CA PHE A 141 -10.55 -10.46 -1.23
C PHE A 141 -9.66 -9.39 -1.87
N LEU A 142 -8.43 -9.23 -1.37
CA LEU A 142 -7.47 -8.25 -1.89
C LEU A 142 -7.00 -8.58 -3.32
N VAL A 143 -6.80 -9.87 -3.64
CA VAL A 143 -6.53 -10.29 -5.03
C VAL A 143 -7.72 -9.95 -5.94
N VAL A 144 -8.96 -10.19 -5.50
CA VAL A 144 -10.17 -9.85 -6.27
C VAL A 144 -10.28 -8.34 -6.52
N ILE A 145 -10.11 -7.48 -5.50
CA ILE A 145 -10.19 -6.02 -5.70
C ILE A 145 -9.04 -5.49 -6.58
N CYS A 146 -7.84 -6.07 -6.49
CA CYS A 146 -6.73 -5.76 -7.39
C CYS A 146 -7.06 -6.14 -8.85
N ILE A 147 -7.57 -7.35 -9.11
CA ILE A 147 -7.99 -7.78 -10.45
C ILE A 147 -9.08 -6.84 -11.01
N LEU A 148 -10.07 -6.46 -10.20
CA LEU A 148 -11.11 -5.53 -10.63
C LEU A 148 -10.58 -4.15 -10.98
N THR A 149 -9.68 -3.59 -10.16
CA THR A 149 -9.13 -2.26 -10.43
C THR A 149 -8.22 -2.24 -11.65
N PHE A 150 -7.29 -3.21 -11.77
CA PHE A 150 -6.44 -3.32 -12.97
C PHE A 150 -7.24 -3.65 -14.24
N GLY A 151 -8.29 -4.47 -14.16
CA GLY A 151 -9.19 -4.74 -15.27
C GLY A 151 -10.00 -3.52 -15.72
N MET A 152 -10.26 -2.56 -14.82
CA MET A 152 -10.91 -1.29 -15.15
C MET A 152 -9.97 -0.23 -15.72
N THR A 153 -8.70 -0.21 -15.35
CA THR A 153 -7.74 0.84 -15.75
C THR A 153 -6.70 0.32 -16.74
N SER A 154 -6.93 0.52 -18.04
CA SER A 154 -5.94 0.22 -19.08
C SER A 154 -4.90 1.32 -19.25
N SER A 155 -3.65 0.95 -19.53
CA SER A 155 -2.56 1.89 -19.87
C SER A 155 -2.85 2.70 -21.15
N THR A 156 -3.70 2.20 -22.05
CA THR A 156 -4.10 2.91 -23.27
C THR A 156 -4.89 4.20 -23.00
N MET A 157 -5.57 4.30 -21.85
CA MET A 157 -6.32 5.50 -21.44
C MET A 157 -5.42 6.75 -21.36
N TYR A 158 -4.19 6.58 -20.88
CA TYR A 158 -3.23 7.69 -20.78
C TYR A 158 -2.83 8.23 -22.15
N TYR A 159 -2.43 7.35 -23.08
CA TYR A 159 -2.01 7.75 -24.42
C TYR A 159 -3.16 8.40 -25.21
N TYR A 160 -4.36 7.86 -25.08
CA TYR A 160 -5.55 8.44 -25.71
C TYR A 160 -5.86 9.84 -25.17
N THR A 161 -5.81 10.03 -23.85
CA THR A 161 -5.93 11.36 -23.22
C THR A 161 -4.84 12.30 -23.71
N PHE A 162 -3.59 11.85 -23.75
CA PHE A 162 -2.43 12.67 -24.12
C PHE A 162 -2.51 13.19 -25.57
N VAL A 163 -2.84 12.33 -26.53
CA VAL A 163 -2.99 12.71 -27.95
C VAL A 163 -4.12 13.72 -28.14
N MET A 164 -5.27 13.48 -27.50
CA MET A 164 -6.43 14.37 -27.56
C MET A 164 -6.15 15.74 -26.91
N ASN A 165 -5.46 15.73 -25.77
CA ASN A 165 -5.00 16.92 -25.07
C ASN A 165 -3.99 17.73 -25.91
N SER A 166 -3.05 17.05 -26.58
CA SER A 166 -2.08 17.70 -27.46
C SER A 166 -2.78 18.42 -28.62
N LEU A 167 -3.73 17.76 -29.30
CA LEU A 167 -4.46 18.30 -30.45
C LEU A 167 -5.16 19.63 -30.13
N PHE A 168 -5.92 19.69 -29.04
CA PHE A 168 -6.72 20.88 -28.73
C PHE A 168 -5.98 21.94 -27.91
N LEU A 169 -4.97 21.57 -27.11
CA LEU A 169 -4.28 22.54 -26.26
C LEU A 169 -3.01 23.14 -26.87
N THR A 170 -2.25 22.35 -27.63
CA THR A 170 -0.88 22.71 -28.06
C THR A 170 -0.78 23.14 -29.51
N THR A 171 -1.78 22.84 -30.34
CA THR A 171 -1.86 23.31 -31.72
C THR A 171 -1.89 24.85 -31.75
N PRO A 172 -0.93 25.52 -32.41
CA PRO A 172 -0.90 26.97 -32.47
C PRO A 172 -1.95 27.51 -33.45
N THR A 173 -2.54 28.64 -33.08
CA THR A 173 -3.31 29.51 -33.98
C THR A 173 -2.38 30.15 -35.02
N ALA A 174 -2.90 30.76 -36.08
CA ALA A 174 -2.11 31.50 -37.08
C ALA A 174 -1.20 32.61 -36.48
N SER A 175 -1.50 33.11 -35.29
CA SER A 175 -0.70 34.05 -34.49
C SER A 175 0.41 33.40 -33.65
N GLY A 176 0.55 32.07 -33.67
CA GLY A 176 1.44 31.30 -32.80
C GLY A 176 0.87 31.02 -31.39
N ALA A 177 -0.30 31.57 -31.04
CA ALA A 177 -0.92 31.38 -29.73
C ALA A 177 -1.62 30.00 -29.60
N THR A 178 -1.35 29.30 -28.51
CA THR A 178 -2.00 28.05 -28.10
C THR A 178 -3.22 28.31 -27.21
N PHE A 179 -4.13 27.34 -27.03
CA PHE A 179 -5.28 27.49 -26.11
C PHE A 179 -4.87 27.86 -24.68
N THR A 180 -3.75 27.29 -24.20
CA THR A 180 -3.17 27.59 -22.88
C THR A 180 -2.66 29.03 -22.73
N SER A 181 -2.49 29.76 -23.84
CA SER A 181 -1.97 31.12 -23.90
C SER A 181 -3.02 32.20 -24.20
N VAL A 182 -4.29 31.81 -24.42
CA VAL A 182 -5.43 32.71 -24.68
C VAL A 182 -5.61 33.68 -23.52
N LYS A 183 -5.50 34.98 -23.77
CA LYS A 183 -5.58 36.05 -22.76
C LYS A 183 -6.68 37.07 -23.03
N ASN A 184 -7.19 37.15 -24.26
CA ASN A 184 -8.21 38.13 -24.64
C ASN A 184 -9.29 37.49 -25.55
N PHE A 185 -10.36 38.24 -25.84
CA PHE A 185 -11.47 37.75 -26.66
C PHE A 185 -11.06 37.45 -28.12
N ALA A 186 -10.12 38.20 -28.71
CA ALA A 186 -9.65 37.97 -30.07
C ALA A 186 -8.79 36.69 -30.18
N ASP A 187 -7.93 36.40 -29.20
CA ASP A 187 -7.20 35.13 -29.10
C ASP A 187 -8.17 33.95 -29.04
N TRP A 188 -9.26 34.09 -28.28
CA TRP A 188 -10.29 33.06 -28.14
C TRP A 188 -11.06 32.82 -29.45
N TRP A 189 -11.45 33.88 -30.16
CA TRP A 189 -12.09 33.74 -31.48
C TRP A 189 -11.14 33.15 -32.52
N GLY A 190 -9.86 33.54 -32.51
CA GLY A 190 -8.83 32.94 -33.35
C GLY A 190 -8.64 31.45 -33.07
N PHE A 191 -8.73 31.02 -31.81
CA PHE A 191 -8.77 29.61 -31.45
C PHE A 191 -10.04 28.91 -31.97
N ALA A 192 -11.21 29.52 -31.80
CA ALA A 192 -12.50 28.95 -32.18
C ALA A 192 -12.67 28.77 -33.70
N GLN A 193 -12.26 29.77 -34.50
CA GLN A 193 -12.32 29.71 -35.97
C GLN A 193 -11.20 28.86 -36.58
N GLY A 194 -10.05 28.73 -35.91
CA GLY A 194 -8.88 28.00 -36.41
C GLY A 194 -8.69 26.61 -35.79
N PRO A 195 -7.81 26.46 -34.77
CA PRO A 195 -7.47 25.17 -34.15
C PRO A 195 -8.66 24.30 -33.72
N LEU A 196 -9.75 24.90 -33.21
CA LEU A 196 -10.92 24.13 -32.78
C LEU A 196 -11.61 23.41 -33.96
N ILE A 197 -11.97 24.16 -35.00
CA ILE A 197 -12.67 23.62 -36.18
C ILE A 197 -11.78 22.65 -36.96
N SER A 198 -10.50 22.98 -37.15
CA SER A 198 -9.54 22.07 -37.79
C SER A 198 -9.21 20.82 -36.95
N GLY A 199 -9.32 20.89 -35.62
CA GLY A 199 -9.17 19.73 -34.74
C GLY A 199 -10.38 18.79 -34.75
N LEU A 200 -11.60 19.34 -34.90
CA LEU A 200 -12.86 18.59 -34.91
C LEU A 200 -13.18 17.94 -36.26
N TYR A 201 -13.00 18.66 -37.37
CA TYR A 201 -13.45 18.23 -38.71
C TYR A 201 -12.26 17.97 -39.64
N TRP A 202 -11.99 16.69 -39.88
CA TRP A 202 -10.91 16.19 -40.74
C TRP A 202 -11.48 15.76 -42.10
N ASP A 203 -11.68 16.71 -43.00
CA ASP A 203 -12.28 16.46 -44.33
C ASP A 203 -11.28 15.94 -45.38
N THR A 204 -9.98 15.96 -45.04
CA THR A 204 -8.87 15.56 -45.92
C THR A 204 -7.95 14.53 -45.26
N TRP A 205 -7.54 13.54 -46.03
CA TRP A 205 -6.45 12.63 -45.71
C TRP A 205 -5.10 13.37 -45.65
N TYR A 206 -4.08 12.73 -45.06
CA TYR A 206 -2.72 13.26 -44.91
C TYR A 206 -2.00 13.56 -46.25
N ASN A 207 -2.55 13.10 -47.37
CA ASN A 207 -2.09 13.38 -48.74
C ASN A 207 -2.91 14.51 -49.42
N ASN A 208 -3.74 15.23 -48.67
CA ASN A 208 -4.70 16.25 -49.12
C ASN A 208 -5.82 15.75 -50.07
N ALA A 209 -6.04 14.43 -50.17
CA ALA A 209 -7.24 13.92 -50.84
C ALA A 209 -8.47 14.06 -49.93
N ASN A 210 -9.60 14.49 -50.47
CA ASN A 210 -10.85 14.62 -49.70
C ASN A 210 -11.38 13.24 -49.28
N VAL A 211 -11.98 13.15 -48.10
CA VAL A 211 -12.70 11.96 -47.63
C VAL A 211 -14.00 11.80 -48.44
N THR A 212 -14.06 10.74 -49.26
CA THR A 212 -15.14 10.52 -50.23
C THR A 212 -16.39 9.91 -49.63
N ASP A 213 -16.29 9.05 -48.60
CA ASP A 213 -17.47 8.45 -47.95
C ASP A 213 -18.02 9.39 -46.86
N PRO A 214 -19.30 9.81 -46.91
CA PRO A 214 -19.94 10.56 -45.84
C PRO A 214 -19.91 9.87 -44.47
N ARG A 215 -19.81 8.54 -44.40
CA ARG A 215 -19.73 7.74 -43.16
C ARG A 215 -18.39 7.88 -42.46
N GLU A 216 -17.32 8.07 -43.24
CA GLU A 216 -15.94 8.30 -42.78
C GLU A 216 -15.68 9.76 -42.38
N ARG A 217 -16.68 10.64 -42.49
CA ARG A 217 -16.59 12.01 -41.95
C ARG A 217 -16.70 12.03 -40.43
N ASN A 218 -16.19 13.09 -39.82
CA ASN A 218 -16.21 13.35 -38.38
C ASN A 218 -15.40 12.33 -37.57
N PHE A 219 -14.30 11.81 -38.14
CA PHE A 219 -13.28 11.07 -37.42
C PHE A 219 -12.06 11.97 -37.16
N ILE A 220 -11.67 12.10 -35.88
CA ILE A 220 -10.47 12.80 -35.43
C ILE A 220 -9.30 11.81 -35.47
N TYR A 221 -8.18 12.19 -36.10
CA TYR A 221 -7.06 11.28 -36.40
C TYR A 221 -7.48 9.99 -37.14
N TYR A 222 -8.55 10.04 -37.94
CA TYR A 222 -9.12 8.91 -38.71
C TYR A 222 -9.68 7.72 -37.88
N GLU A 223 -9.31 7.55 -36.62
CA GLU A 223 -9.76 6.44 -35.76
C GLU A 223 -10.86 6.82 -34.74
N ASN A 224 -10.95 8.10 -34.35
CA ASN A 224 -11.79 8.52 -33.21
C ASN A 224 -13.06 9.21 -33.70
N LYS A 225 -14.22 8.57 -33.58
CA LYS A 225 -15.51 9.12 -34.04
C LYS A 225 -16.02 10.21 -33.10
N LEU A 226 -16.32 11.40 -33.63
CA LEU A 226 -17.07 12.43 -32.91
C LEU A 226 -18.52 11.97 -32.76
N LEU A 227 -19.05 11.97 -31.52
CA LEU A 227 -20.43 11.56 -31.23
C LEU A 227 -21.36 12.78 -31.17
N GLY A 228 -22.42 12.75 -31.98
CA GLY A 228 -23.35 13.86 -32.13
C GLY A 228 -22.67 15.10 -32.72
N VAL A 229 -22.96 16.26 -32.14
CA VAL A 229 -22.35 17.55 -32.47
C VAL A 229 -21.74 18.22 -31.23
N PRO A 230 -20.68 19.05 -31.35
CA PRO A 230 -20.16 19.85 -30.25
C PRO A 230 -21.15 20.92 -29.79
N ARG A 231 -21.21 21.19 -28.49
CA ARG A 231 -22.02 22.25 -27.87
C ARG A 231 -21.14 23.38 -27.38
N MET A 232 -21.47 24.62 -27.76
CA MET A 232 -20.89 25.82 -27.18
C MET A 232 -21.90 26.45 -26.22
N ARG A 233 -21.48 26.75 -24.99
CA ARG A 233 -22.35 27.32 -23.93
C ARG A 233 -21.68 28.51 -23.26
N GLN A 234 -22.46 29.54 -22.95
CA GLN A 234 -22.01 30.79 -22.36
C GLN A 234 -22.81 31.16 -21.11
N VAL A 235 -22.12 31.72 -20.12
CA VAL A 235 -22.70 32.29 -18.91
C VAL A 235 -22.44 33.80 -18.87
N ARG A 236 -23.52 34.58 -18.67
CA ARG A 236 -23.54 36.05 -18.70
C ARG A 236 -24.06 36.63 -17.38
N VAL A 237 -23.67 37.86 -17.07
CA VAL A 237 -24.05 38.62 -15.86
C VAL A 237 -24.82 39.88 -16.25
N ARG A 238 -25.78 40.32 -15.43
CA ARG A 238 -26.60 41.52 -15.70
C ARG A 238 -25.79 42.83 -15.59
N ASN A 239 -26.26 43.86 -16.30
CA ASN A 239 -25.63 45.19 -16.41
C ASN A 239 -25.76 46.06 -15.14
N ASP A 240 -26.65 45.69 -14.23
CA ASP A 240 -26.92 46.36 -12.94
C ASP A 240 -26.28 45.64 -11.76
N SER A 241 -25.45 44.62 -12.02
CA SER A 241 -24.96 43.68 -11.01
C SER A 241 -23.93 44.24 -10.02
N CYS A 242 -23.36 45.41 -10.28
CA CYS A 242 -22.51 46.12 -9.31
C CYS A 242 -22.86 47.60 -9.17
N SER A 243 -22.72 48.11 -7.94
CA SER A 243 -22.87 49.52 -7.60
C SER A 243 -21.64 50.31 -8.05
N ILE A 244 -21.85 51.26 -8.96
CA ILE A 244 -20.84 52.23 -9.38
C ILE A 244 -20.77 53.33 -8.30
N ALA A 245 -19.55 53.65 -7.86
CA ALA A 245 -19.33 54.77 -6.94
C ALA A 245 -19.87 56.09 -7.55
N THR A 246 -20.46 56.94 -6.69
CA THR A 246 -21.17 58.17 -7.10
C THR A 246 -20.36 59.04 -8.06
N ASP A 247 -19.08 59.18 -7.78
CA ASP A 247 -18.17 60.11 -8.45
C ASP A 247 -17.88 59.69 -9.91
N PHE A 248 -17.96 58.38 -10.19
CA PHE A 248 -17.72 57.82 -11.53
C PHE A 248 -18.99 57.56 -12.33
N ARG A 249 -20.18 57.77 -11.74
CA ARG A 249 -21.49 57.48 -12.37
C ARG A 249 -21.78 58.30 -13.63
N ALA A 250 -21.12 59.45 -13.80
CA ALA A 250 -21.19 60.24 -15.03
C ALA A 250 -20.49 59.57 -16.23
N ASN A 251 -19.36 58.91 -15.98
CA ASN A 251 -18.49 58.33 -17.02
C ASN A 251 -18.78 56.83 -17.25
N ILE A 252 -19.12 56.10 -16.20
CA ILE A 252 -19.39 54.66 -16.25
C ILE A 252 -20.91 54.44 -16.18
N ARG A 253 -21.50 53.96 -17.29
CA ARG A 253 -22.96 53.72 -17.41
C ARG A 253 -23.38 52.26 -17.19
N ALA A 254 -22.42 51.34 -17.08
CA ALA A 254 -22.61 49.90 -17.16
C ALA A 254 -21.64 49.18 -16.20
N CYS A 255 -22.13 48.25 -15.38
CA CYS A 255 -21.31 47.56 -14.37
C CYS A 255 -21.61 46.07 -14.32
N TYR A 256 -20.59 45.24 -14.55
CA TYR A 256 -20.72 43.79 -14.54
C TYR A 256 -19.86 43.20 -13.42
N ALA A 257 -20.49 42.68 -12.38
CA ALA A 257 -19.83 42.07 -11.23
C ALA A 257 -19.11 40.76 -11.60
N MET A 258 -18.43 40.15 -10.63
CA MET A 258 -18.03 38.73 -10.74
C MET A 258 -19.28 37.84 -10.83
N TYR A 259 -19.11 36.61 -11.35
CA TYR A 259 -20.23 35.69 -11.45
C TYR A 259 -20.76 35.30 -10.07
N SER A 260 -22.08 35.40 -9.89
CA SER A 260 -22.81 34.81 -8.78
C SER A 260 -24.20 34.39 -9.27
N ARG A 261 -24.81 33.40 -8.59
CA ARG A 261 -26.13 32.86 -8.99
C ARG A 261 -27.24 33.93 -8.96
N SER A 262 -27.08 34.98 -8.16
CA SER A 262 -28.01 36.11 -8.09
C SER A 262 -27.75 37.20 -9.15
N ALA A 263 -26.53 37.30 -9.69
CA ALA A 263 -26.14 38.27 -10.73
C ALA A 263 -26.25 37.73 -12.17
N GLU A 264 -26.50 36.42 -12.33
CA GLU A 264 -26.74 35.74 -13.61
C GLU A 264 -27.81 36.46 -14.46
N SER A 265 -27.51 36.65 -15.75
CA SER A 265 -28.47 37.17 -16.73
C SER A 265 -29.28 36.03 -17.32
N ARG A 266 -30.60 36.25 -17.43
CA ARG A 266 -31.55 35.31 -18.06
C ARG A 266 -32.38 35.94 -19.18
N GLU A 267 -32.15 37.22 -19.47
CA GLU A 267 -32.85 37.95 -20.52
C GLU A 267 -32.24 37.62 -21.90
N PRO A 268 -33.03 37.55 -22.97
CA PRO A 268 -32.51 37.34 -24.32
C PRO A 268 -31.67 38.54 -24.76
N PHE A 269 -30.65 38.32 -25.59
CA PHE A 269 -29.73 39.38 -26.06
C PHE A 269 -29.35 39.23 -27.53
N GLY A 270 -28.67 40.22 -28.10
CA GLY A 270 -28.18 40.18 -29.49
C GLY A 270 -29.32 39.99 -30.51
N TYR A 271 -29.16 39.03 -31.43
CA TYR A 271 -30.12 38.81 -32.52
C TYR A 271 -31.44 38.13 -32.10
N MET A 272 -31.53 37.59 -30.87
CA MET A 272 -32.72 36.91 -30.30
C MET A 272 -33.27 35.69 -31.07
N ASN A 273 -32.71 35.37 -32.24
CA ASN A 273 -33.07 34.24 -33.10
C ASN A 273 -32.20 33.02 -32.78
N SER A 274 -32.77 31.83 -32.58
CA SER A 274 -32.11 30.58 -32.12
C SER A 274 -31.83 30.49 -30.60
N THR A 275 -31.32 29.33 -30.17
CA THR A 275 -30.96 29.04 -28.78
C THR A 275 -29.71 29.78 -28.29
N ALA A 276 -28.87 30.28 -29.21
CA ALA A 276 -27.61 30.96 -28.87
C ALA A 276 -27.82 32.27 -28.10
N TRP A 277 -28.99 32.88 -28.28
CA TRP A 277 -29.35 34.22 -27.81
C TRP A 277 -30.44 34.22 -26.73
N ASN A 278 -31.10 33.07 -26.54
CA ASN A 278 -32.16 32.84 -25.56
C ASN A 278 -31.63 32.00 -24.39
N TYR A 279 -31.97 32.37 -23.15
CA TYR A 279 -31.50 31.66 -21.96
C TYR A 279 -32.25 30.34 -21.77
N SER A 280 -31.51 29.26 -21.53
CA SER A 280 -32.04 27.93 -21.18
C SER A 280 -31.67 27.55 -19.74
N THR A 281 -32.58 26.84 -19.06
CA THR A 281 -32.36 26.44 -17.67
C THR A 281 -31.51 25.18 -17.56
N GLU A 282 -30.88 24.99 -16.39
CA GLU A 282 -30.10 23.79 -16.06
C GLU A 282 -30.86 22.49 -16.33
N GLN A 283 -32.15 22.45 -15.98
CA GLN A 283 -33.05 21.31 -16.19
C GLN A 283 -33.44 21.07 -17.65
N GLN A 284 -33.40 22.09 -18.52
CA GLN A 284 -33.67 21.93 -19.96
C GLN A 284 -32.46 21.41 -20.72
N LEU A 285 -31.25 21.64 -20.20
CA LEU A 285 -29.99 21.20 -20.79
C LEU A 285 -29.49 19.84 -20.28
N ASP A 286 -30.12 19.29 -19.23
CA ASP A 286 -29.56 18.24 -18.36
C ASP A 286 -28.13 18.58 -17.85
N GLY A 287 -27.77 19.86 -17.84
CA GLY A 287 -26.41 20.33 -17.56
C GLY A 287 -26.10 20.34 -16.06
N ARG A 288 -24.85 20.06 -15.68
CA ARG A 288 -24.38 20.19 -14.28
C ARG A 288 -23.63 21.50 -14.05
N GLY A 289 -23.72 22.04 -12.84
CA GLY A 289 -22.84 23.12 -12.38
C GLY A 289 -21.34 22.73 -12.42
N TYR A 290 -20.51 23.63 -12.94
CA TYR A 290 -19.06 23.43 -13.08
C TYR A 290 -18.26 24.35 -12.15
N SER A 291 -17.39 23.78 -11.32
CA SER A 291 -16.48 24.54 -10.47
C SER A 291 -15.17 24.84 -11.21
N GLY A 292 -14.97 26.10 -11.57
CA GLY A 292 -13.84 26.61 -12.34
C GLY A 292 -12.64 27.04 -11.50
N LYS A 293 -11.80 27.91 -12.09
CA LYS A 293 -10.66 28.54 -11.41
C LYS A 293 -11.10 29.76 -10.60
N LEU A 294 -12.01 30.57 -11.13
CA LEU A 294 -12.48 31.82 -10.52
C LEU A 294 -13.79 31.68 -9.76
N ALA A 295 -14.72 30.89 -10.27
CA ALA A 295 -16.07 30.74 -9.71
C ALA A 295 -16.68 29.37 -10.03
N THR A 296 -17.76 29.02 -9.31
CA THR A 296 -18.61 27.89 -9.65
C THR A 296 -19.79 28.36 -10.47
N TYR A 297 -19.83 27.94 -11.74
CA TYR A 297 -20.83 28.30 -12.73
C TYR A 297 -22.00 27.33 -12.75
N ASN A 298 -23.19 27.82 -13.08
CA ASN A 298 -24.39 26.99 -13.22
C ASN A 298 -24.36 26.13 -14.51
N GLY A 299 -25.16 25.06 -14.56
CA GLY A 299 -25.30 24.19 -15.74
C GLY A 299 -26.15 24.81 -16.87
N GLY A 300 -26.98 25.81 -16.55
CA GLY A 300 -27.75 26.59 -17.52
C GLY A 300 -26.92 27.56 -18.36
N GLY A 301 -27.60 28.41 -19.14
CA GLY A 301 -26.98 29.50 -19.90
C GLY A 301 -27.55 29.65 -21.31
N TYR A 302 -26.77 30.32 -22.15
CA TYR A 302 -27.05 30.50 -23.58
C TYR A 302 -26.20 29.47 -24.34
N TYR A 303 -26.78 28.75 -25.30
CA TYR A 303 -26.05 27.64 -25.94
C TYR A 303 -26.41 27.47 -27.42
N ILE A 304 -25.45 26.95 -28.16
CA ILE A 304 -25.60 26.60 -29.57
C ILE A 304 -24.89 25.28 -29.84
N ASP A 305 -25.59 24.42 -30.57
CA ASP A 305 -25.06 23.15 -31.05
C ASP A 305 -24.46 23.39 -32.45
N LEU A 306 -23.19 23.06 -32.61
CA LEU A 306 -22.46 23.21 -33.87
C LEU A 306 -23.02 22.25 -34.94
N GLY A 307 -22.52 22.39 -36.16
CA GLY A 307 -22.94 21.54 -37.27
C GLY A 307 -22.29 20.17 -37.27
N ARG A 308 -22.78 19.28 -38.14
CA ARG A 308 -22.04 18.05 -38.47
C ARG A 308 -20.96 18.27 -39.53
N SER A 309 -21.06 19.33 -40.34
CA SER A 309 -20.02 19.70 -41.29
C SER A 309 -19.16 20.87 -40.80
N ARG A 310 -17.97 20.99 -41.39
CA ARG A 310 -17.06 22.10 -41.15
C ARG A 310 -17.66 23.44 -41.56
N GLU A 311 -18.32 23.50 -42.71
CA GLU A 311 -18.91 24.70 -43.29
C GLU A 311 -20.07 25.22 -42.44
N GLU A 312 -20.98 24.34 -42.01
CA GLU A 312 -22.12 24.70 -41.15
C GLU A 312 -21.63 25.23 -39.79
N SER A 313 -20.62 24.57 -39.21
CA SER A 313 -20.04 24.97 -37.93
C SER A 313 -19.27 26.29 -38.02
N THR A 314 -18.56 26.51 -39.12
CA THR A 314 -17.86 27.79 -39.38
C THR A 314 -18.86 28.92 -39.56
N ALA A 315 -19.93 28.72 -40.34
CA ALA A 315 -20.99 29.71 -40.52
C ALA A 315 -21.69 30.08 -39.21
N LYS A 316 -21.97 29.10 -38.34
CA LYS A 316 -22.50 29.34 -36.97
C LYS A 316 -21.51 30.16 -36.13
N ILE A 317 -20.22 29.82 -36.12
CA ILE A 317 -19.18 30.56 -35.37
C ILE A 317 -19.05 31.99 -35.88
N ASP A 318 -19.10 32.20 -37.19
CA ASP A 318 -19.02 33.52 -37.81
C ASP A 318 -20.26 34.38 -37.52
N GLU A 319 -21.47 33.79 -37.44
CA GLU A 319 -22.67 34.51 -36.98
C GLU A 319 -22.47 35.03 -35.54
N LEU A 320 -21.98 34.19 -34.63
CA LEU A 320 -21.74 34.56 -33.23
C LEU A 320 -20.65 35.62 -33.08
N PHE A 321 -19.62 35.57 -33.94
CA PHE A 321 -18.56 36.57 -33.99
C PHE A 321 -19.11 37.95 -34.40
N HIS A 322 -19.83 38.02 -35.53
CA HIS A 322 -20.42 39.26 -36.02
C HIS A 322 -21.54 39.79 -35.09
N GLY A 323 -22.27 38.90 -34.42
CA GLY A 323 -23.31 39.24 -33.45
C GLY A 323 -22.78 39.72 -32.09
N LEU A 324 -21.46 39.74 -31.86
CA LEU A 324 -20.84 40.06 -30.57
C LEU A 324 -21.36 39.16 -29.43
N TRP A 325 -21.50 37.85 -29.71
CA TRP A 325 -22.00 36.88 -28.73
C TRP A 325 -21.21 36.92 -27.43
N ILE A 326 -19.87 37.02 -27.53
CA ILE A 326 -18.98 37.27 -26.40
C ILE A 326 -18.71 38.76 -26.27
N ASP A 327 -18.99 39.28 -25.07
CA ASP A 327 -18.84 40.68 -24.70
C ASP A 327 -18.38 40.82 -23.23
N ARG A 328 -18.35 42.05 -22.74
CA ARG A 328 -17.98 42.37 -21.34
C ARG A 328 -18.88 41.78 -20.24
N ALA A 329 -20.10 41.36 -20.59
CA ALA A 329 -21.05 40.71 -19.68
C ALA A 329 -20.75 39.20 -19.49
N THR A 330 -19.97 38.63 -20.40
CA THR A 330 -19.59 37.21 -20.40
C THR A 330 -18.65 36.89 -19.24
N ARG A 331 -18.84 35.74 -18.59
CA ARG A 331 -17.98 35.28 -17.48
C ARG A 331 -17.35 33.92 -17.71
N ALA A 332 -18.01 33.02 -18.42
CA ALA A 332 -17.42 31.76 -18.86
C ALA A 332 -18.02 31.34 -20.19
N VAL A 333 -17.19 30.71 -21.02
CA VAL A 333 -17.58 30.00 -22.24
C VAL A 333 -17.04 28.58 -22.16
N PHE A 334 -17.89 27.62 -22.47
CA PHE A 334 -17.64 26.19 -22.45
C PHE A 334 -17.79 25.64 -23.87
N ILE A 335 -16.92 24.73 -24.25
CA ILE A 335 -17.01 23.94 -25.48
C ILE A 335 -16.99 22.47 -25.03
N ASP A 336 -18.13 21.80 -25.20
CA ASP A 336 -18.39 20.45 -24.71
C ASP A 336 -18.62 19.50 -25.89
N PHE A 337 -17.86 18.40 -25.97
CA PHE A 337 -18.06 17.35 -26.98
C PHE A 337 -17.56 15.99 -26.49
N THR A 338 -18.05 14.91 -27.11
CA THR A 338 -17.65 13.54 -26.79
C THR A 338 -17.12 12.83 -28.03
N VAL A 339 -16.01 12.12 -27.87
CA VAL A 339 -15.34 11.35 -28.93
C VAL A 339 -15.28 9.88 -28.48
N TYR A 340 -15.50 8.94 -29.40
CA TYR A 340 -15.43 7.50 -29.15
C TYR A 340 -14.41 6.84 -30.07
N ASN A 341 -13.47 6.09 -29.49
CA ASN A 341 -12.54 5.26 -30.23
C ASN A 341 -13.06 3.81 -30.25
N ALA A 342 -13.35 3.30 -31.46
CA ALA A 342 -13.89 1.96 -31.66
C ALA A 342 -12.83 0.85 -31.48
N ASN A 343 -11.55 1.14 -31.75
CA ASN A 343 -10.45 0.16 -31.69
C ASN A 343 -10.15 -0.29 -30.25
N ILE A 344 -10.39 0.57 -29.26
CA ILE A 344 -10.13 0.31 -27.83
C ILE A 344 -11.37 0.46 -26.94
N ASN A 345 -12.55 0.69 -27.53
CA ASN A 345 -13.82 0.87 -26.82
C ASN A 345 -13.74 1.89 -25.66
N LEU A 346 -13.19 3.08 -25.94
CA LEU A 346 -13.07 4.18 -24.97
C LEU A 346 -13.76 5.45 -25.46
N PHE A 347 -14.47 6.09 -24.54
CA PHE A 347 -15.06 7.41 -24.73
C PHE A 347 -14.12 8.45 -24.12
N CYS A 348 -13.93 9.58 -24.78
CA CYS A 348 -13.28 10.78 -24.26
C CYS A 348 -14.29 11.91 -24.23
N VAL A 349 -14.69 12.33 -23.03
CA VAL A 349 -15.54 13.52 -22.84
C VAL A 349 -14.61 14.72 -22.62
N ILE A 350 -14.79 15.74 -23.45
CA ILE A 350 -13.89 16.89 -23.56
C ILE A 350 -14.67 18.16 -23.24
N LYS A 351 -14.15 18.92 -22.29
CA LYS A 351 -14.69 20.22 -21.86
C LYS A 351 -13.56 21.24 -21.87
N LEU A 352 -13.62 22.17 -22.83
CA LEU A 352 -12.69 23.30 -22.92
C LEU A 352 -13.38 24.56 -22.39
N ILE A 353 -12.68 25.37 -21.60
CA ILE A 353 -13.28 26.45 -20.83
C ILE A 353 -12.43 27.70 -20.93
N ALA A 354 -13.08 28.83 -21.20
CA ALA A 354 -12.49 30.16 -21.10
C ALA A 354 -13.28 30.99 -20.07
N GLU A 355 -12.62 31.33 -18.96
CA GLU A 355 -13.17 32.16 -17.88
C GLU A 355 -12.69 33.61 -18.06
N PHE A 356 -13.61 34.56 -18.04
CA PHE A 356 -13.35 35.98 -18.21
C PHE A 356 -13.70 36.72 -16.90
N PRO A 357 -12.71 37.09 -16.06
CA PRO A 357 -12.97 37.78 -14.80
C PRO A 357 -13.56 39.18 -15.01
N ALA A 358 -14.19 39.73 -13.98
CA ALA A 358 -14.71 41.11 -14.00
C ALA A 358 -13.64 42.18 -14.20
N THR A 359 -12.36 41.86 -13.95
CA THR A 359 -11.19 42.70 -14.23
C THR A 359 -10.82 42.78 -15.71
N GLY A 360 -11.40 41.92 -16.56
CA GLY A 360 -10.96 41.72 -17.94
C GLY A 360 -9.75 40.79 -18.06
N GLY A 361 -9.36 40.51 -19.30
CA GLY A 361 -8.50 39.37 -19.64
C GLY A 361 -9.29 38.05 -19.67
N GLY A 362 -8.60 36.94 -19.93
CA GLY A 362 -9.17 35.60 -19.98
C GLY A 362 -8.19 34.56 -19.44
N PHE A 363 -8.73 33.52 -18.81
CA PHE A 363 -8.00 32.36 -18.31
C PHE A 363 -8.61 31.10 -18.90
N THR A 364 -7.78 30.18 -19.39
CA THR A 364 -8.27 28.89 -19.87
C THR A 364 -8.11 27.76 -18.86
N SER A 365 -9.04 26.83 -18.90
CA SER A 365 -9.04 25.56 -18.18
C SER A 365 -9.64 24.48 -19.09
N TRP A 366 -9.34 23.22 -18.82
CA TRP A 366 -9.71 22.10 -19.67
C TRP A 366 -9.89 20.85 -18.82
N GLU A 367 -10.70 19.93 -19.33
CA GLU A 367 -10.97 18.65 -18.70
C GLU A 367 -11.18 17.60 -19.79
N PHE A 368 -10.31 16.58 -19.80
CA PHE A 368 -10.37 15.43 -20.69
C PHE A 368 -10.60 14.19 -19.82
N ARG A 369 -11.80 13.59 -19.90
CA ARG A 369 -12.14 12.38 -19.15
C ARG A 369 -12.27 11.19 -20.10
N THR A 370 -11.28 10.30 -20.09
CA THR A 370 -11.39 9.00 -20.78
C THR A 370 -12.08 7.97 -19.89
N VAL A 371 -13.15 7.36 -20.38
CA VAL A 371 -14.01 6.44 -19.64
C VAL A 371 -14.47 5.26 -20.52
N LYS A 372 -14.43 4.03 -19.97
CA LYS A 372 -15.04 2.84 -20.60
C LYS A 372 -16.51 2.76 -20.18
N LEU A 373 -17.41 3.32 -21.00
CA LEU A 373 -18.86 3.32 -20.73
C LEU A 373 -19.51 1.98 -21.10
N LEU A 374 -19.10 1.38 -22.22
CA LEU A 374 -19.54 0.05 -22.65
C LEU A 374 -18.67 -1.02 -22.00
N ARG A 375 -19.12 -1.54 -20.85
CA ARG A 375 -18.30 -2.42 -20.00
C ARG A 375 -18.22 -3.86 -20.47
N TYR A 376 -19.27 -4.44 -21.05
CA TYR A 376 -19.35 -5.88 -21.33
C TYR A 376 -19.32 -6.15 -22.83
N VAL A 377 -18.14 -6.06 -23.45
CA VAL A 377 -17.97 -6.27 -24.90
C VAL A 377 -16.99 -7.40 -25.19
N GLU A 378 -15.81 -7.36 -24.58
CA GLU A 378 -14.74 -8.33 -24.85
C GLU A 378 -14.83 -9.56 -23.93
N PRO A 379 -14.25 -10.72 -24.30
CA PRO A 379 -14.19 -11.90 -23.43
C PRO A 379 -13.57 -11.61 -22.04
N ILE A 380 -12.58 -10.71 -21.98
CA ILE A 380 -11.95 -10.27 -20.73
C ILE A 380 -12.93 -9.48 -19.83
N ASP A 381 -13.89 -8.77 -20.42
CA ASP A 381 -14.90 -8.02 -19.67
C ASP A 381 -15.90 -8.95 -18.97
N TYR A 382 -16.22 -10.11 -19.57
CA TYR A 382 -17.04 -11.14 -18.93
C TYR A 382 -16.31 -11.82 -17.78
N PHE A 383 -14.98 -11.96 -17.86
CA PHE A 383 -14.16 -12.39 -16.72
C PHE A 383 -14.19 -11.35 -15.58
N VAL A 384 -14.06 -10.06 -15.91
CA VAL A 384 -14.19 -8.97 -14.92
C VAL A 384 -15.60 -8.97 -14.28
N LEU A 385 -16.66 -9.21 -15.04
CA LEU A 385 -18.03 -9.39 -14.51
C LEU A 385 -18.13 -10.56 -13.51
N ALA A 386 -17.48 -11.70 -13.79
CA ALA A 386 -17.44 -12.81 -12.84
C ALA A 386 -16.70 -12.41 -11.53
N CYS A 387 -15.61 -11.65 -11.63
CA CYS A 387 -14.92 -11.08 -10.48
C CYS A 387 -15.78 -10.06 -9.72
N GLU A 388 -16.63 -9.27 -10.40
CA GLU A 388 -17.56 -8.33 -9.76
C GLU A 388 -18.62 -9.08 -8.92
N CYS A 389 -19.16 -10.18 -9.45
CA CYS A 389 -20.06 -11.06 -8.70
C CYS A 389 -19.38 -11.66 -7.45
N ILE A 390 -18.12 -12.12 -7.57
CA ILE A 390 -17.34 -12.63 -6.43
C ILE A 390 -17.09 -11.52 -5.39
N PHE A 391 -16.74 -10.31 -5.84
CA PHE A 391 -16.56 -9.16 -4.95
C PHE A 391 -17.84 -8.81 -4.18
N MET A 392 -19.01 -8.82 -4.84
CA MET A 392 -20.29 -8.61 -4.17
C MET A 392 -20.58 -9.68 -3.11
N LEU A 393 -20.19 -10.94 -3.33
CA LEU A 393 -20.30 -11.99 -2.30
C LEU A 393 -19.38 -11.71 -1.09
N PHE A 394 -18.16 -11.20 -1.30
CA PHE A 394 -17.29 -10.78 -0.20
C PHE A 394 -17.85 -9.61 0.60
N ILE A 395 -18.44 -8.61 -0.07
CA ILE A 395 -19.07 -7.48 0.62
C ILE A 395 -20.27 -7.97 1.45
N CYS A 396 -21.08 -8.90 0.94
CA CYS A 396 -22.16 -9.54 1.72
C CYS A 396 -21.64 -10.33 2.94
N TYR A 397 -20.50 -11.02 2.82
CA TYR A 397 -19.83 -11.70 3.93
C TYR A 397 -19.41 -10.70 5.01
N TYR A 398 -18.65 -9.66 4.66
CA TYR A 398 -18.20 -8.63 5.60
C TYR A 398 -19.37 -7.86 6.24
N ILE A 399 -20.44 -7.54 5.50
CA ILE A 399 -21.63 -6.89 6.08
C ILE A 399 -22.22 -7.72 7.23
N VAL A 400 -22.30 -9.05 7.09
CA VAL A 400 -22.87 -9.90 8.14
C VAL A 400 -21.89 -10.10 9.29
N GLU A 401 -20.58 -10.16 9.02
CA GLU A 401 -19.50 -10.17 10.02
C GLU A 401 -19.61 -8.91 10.91
N GLU A 402 -19.58 -7.71 10.32
CA GLU A 402 -19.68 -6.45 11.06
C GLU A 402 -21.00 -6.30 11.84
N ILE A 403 -22.13 -6.76 11.29
CA ILE A 403 -23.42 -6.74 12.00
C ILE A 403 -23.38 -7.62 13.27
N ILE A 404 -22.63 -8.73 13.27
CA ILE A 404 -22.46 -9.60 14.44
C ILE A 404 -21.57 -8.91 15.47
N GLU A 405 -20.46 -8.30 15.05
CA GLU A 405 -19.52 -7.62 15.95
C GLU A 405 -20.11 -6.36 16.59
N ILE A 406 -20.80 -5.52 15.80
CA ILE A 406 -21.53 -4.33 16.31
C ILE A 406 -22.60 -4.73 17.32
N LYS A 407 -23.32 -5.84 17.11
CA LYS A 407 -24.33 -6.33 18.07
C LYS A 407 -23.73 -6.80 19.39
N ARG A 408 -22.53 -7.38 19.39
CA ARG A 408 -21.84 -7.82 20.60
C ARG A 408 -21.16 -6.65 21.33
N HIS A 409 -20.31 -5.91 20.64
CA HIS A 409 -19.43 -4.89 21.22
C HIS A 409 -20.07 -3.50 21.36
N LYS A 410 -21.22 -3.25 20.71
CA LYS A 410 -22.03 -2.03 20.81
C LYS A 410 -21.21 -0.74 20.63
N LEU A 411 -20.97 0.01 21.70
CA LEU A 411 -20.23 1.28 21.67
C LEU A 411 -18.71 1.08 21.69
N ALA A 412 -18.20 -0.01 22.27
CA ALA A 412 -16.77 -0.30 22.32
C ALA A 412 -16.19 -0.53 20.91
N TYR A 413 -16.99 -1.10 20.01
CA TYR A 413 -16.66 -1.30 18.59
C TYR A 413 -16.16 -0.01 17.92
N PHE A 414 -16.84 1.13 18.14
CA PHE A 414 -16.51 2.41 17.52
C PHE A 414 -15.24 3.09 18.07
N SER A 415 -14.63 2.53 19.12
CA SER A 415 -13.34 2.99 19.65
C SER A 415 -12.14 2.40 18.90
N SER A 416 -12.33 1.37 18.07
CA SER A 416 -11.26 0.73 17.30
C SER A 416 -11.06 1.42 15.94
N PHE A 417 -9.83 1.84 15.65
CA PHE A 417 -9.45 2.43 14.36
C PHE A 417 -9.68 1.47 13.18
N TRP A 418 -9.39 0.17 13.37
CA TRP A 418 -9.53 -0.85 12.33
C TRP A 418 -10.99 -1.05 11.91
N ASN A 419 -11.90 -1.03 12.89
CA ASN A 419 -13.32 -1.23 12.70
C ASN A 419 -13.95 -0.06 11.93
N TRP A 420 -13.44 1.17 12.13
CA TRP A 420 -13.79 2.33 11.31
C TRP A 420 -13.36 2.18 9.85
N LEU A 421 -12.17 1.63 9.58
CA LEU A 421 -11.70 1.35 8.22
C LEU A 421 -12.64 0.35 7.51
N ASP A 422 -13.11 -0.66 8.25
CA ASP A 422 -13.98 -1.71 7.72
C ASP A 422 -15.38 -1.19 7.34
N ILE A 423 -15.99 -0.37 8.19
CA ILE A 423 -17.22 0.37 7.83
C ILE A 423 -17.00 1.23 6.58
N VAL A 424 -15.90 1.97 6.48
CA VAL A 424 -15.61 2.85 5.34
C VAL A 424 -15.49 2.06 4.04
N VAL A 425 -14.79 0.92 4.04
CA VAL A 425 -14.65 0.04 2.86
C VAL A 425 -16.01 -0.49 2.42
N ILE A 426 -16.85 -0.96 3.35
CA ILE A 426 -18.19 -1.49 3.05
C ILE A 426 -19.11 -0.40 2.48
N VAL A 427 -19.13 0.80 3.09
CA VAL A 427 -19.96 1.92 2.63
C VAL A 427 -19.57 2.35 1.22
N ILE A 428 -18.27 2.50 0.92
CA ILE A 428 -17.83 2.87 -0.43
C ILE A 428 -18.17 1.74 -1.43
N ALA A 429 -17.97 0.47 -1.07
CA ALA A 429 -18.29 -0.65 -1.94
C ALA A 429 -19.78 -0.71 -2.32
N LEU A 430 -20.69 -0.47 -1.37
CA LEU A 430 -22.13 -0.41 -1.63
C LEU A 430 -22.52 0.75 -2.56
N VAL A 431 -21.93 1.95 -2.35
CA VAL A 431 -22.14 3.11 -3.24
C VAL A 431 -21.61 2.83 -4.64
N CYS A 432 -20.43 2.21 -4.77
CA CYS A 432 -19.86 1.78 -6.04
C CYS A 432 -20.76 0.77 -6.77
N ALA A 433 -21.29 -0.24 -6.07
CA ALA A 433 -22.19 -1.22 -6.64
C ALA A 433 -23.48 -0.58 -7.19
N ALA A 434 -24.12 0.30 -6.42
CA ALA A 434 -25.31 1.03 -6.85
C ALA A 434 -25.03 1.93 -8.07
N PHE A 435 -23.90 2.64 -8.08
CA PHE A 435 -23.51 3.48 -9.21
C PHE A 435 -23.24 2.68 -10.50
N ASN A 436 -22.62 1.49 -10.38
CA ASN A 436 -22.34 0.62 -11.54
C ASN A 436 -23.64 0.20 -12.27
N ILE A 437 -24.69 -0.14 -11.51
CA ILE A 437 -26.02 -0.47 -12.03
C ILE A 437 -26.65 0.77 -12.70
N TYR A 438 -26.70 1.90 -11.99
CA TYR A 438 -27.25 3.15 -12.51
C TYR A 438 -26.58 3.59 -13.82
N ARG A 439 -25.25 3.56 -13.86
CA ARG A 439 -24.44 3.89 -15.03
C ARG A 439 -24.81 3.01 -16.23
N THR A 440 -24.91 1.70 -16.03
CA THR A 440 -25.21 0.75 -17.12
C THR A 440 -26.56 1.04 -17.77
N ILE A 441 -27.59 1.34 -16.97
CA ILE A 441 -28.92 1.73 -17.45
C ILE A 441 -28.89 3.10 -18.16
N SER A 442 -28.19 4.08 -17.56
CA SER A 442 -28.09 5.44 -18.09
C SER A 442 -27.35 5.51 -19.44
N VAL A 443 -26.25 4.77 -19.59
CA VAL A 443 -25.51 4.63 -20.87
C VAL A 443 -26.40 4.04 -21.95
N GLY A 444 -27.10 2.94 -21.66
CA GLY A 444 -27.99 2.29 -22.63
C GLY A 444 -29.05 3.26 -23.16
N ASN A 445 -29.76 3.94 -22.26
CA ASN A 445 -30.81 4.89 -22.63
C ASN A 445 -30.28 6.09 -23.43
N LYS A 446 -29.12 6.66 -23.06
CA LYS A 446 -28.52 7.78 -23.80
C LYS A 446 -27.97 7.34 -25.16
N LEU A 447 -27.34 6.16 -25.26
CA LEU A 447 -26.78 5.67 -26.51
C LEU A 447 -27.87 5.28 -27.52
N THR A 448 -28.97 4.64 -27.09
CA THR A 448 -30.11 4.32 -27.97
C THR A 448 -30.70 5.58 -28.61
N ARG A 449 -30.84 6.67 -27.85
CA ARG A 449 -31.32 7.96 -28.39
C ARG A 449 -30.38 8.56 -29.43
N LEU A 450 -29.06 8.44 -29.25
CA LEU A 450 -28.06 8.94 -30.21
C LEU A 450 -28.00 8.14 -31.52
N LEU A 451 -28.39 6.87 -31.47
CA LEU A 451 -28.54 6.03 -32.66
C LEU A 451 -29.85 6.32 -33.41
N GLU A 452 -30.80 6.98 -32.76
CA GLU A 452 -32.06 7.46 -33.35
C GLU A 452 -31.93 8.88 -33.92
N ASP A 453 -31.23 9.78 -33.22
CA ASP A 453 -30.88 11.13 -33.71
C ASP A 453 -29.38 11.44 -33.52
N GLU A 454 -28.61 11.33 -34.60
CA GLU A 454 -27.19 11.67 -34.65
C GLU A 454 -26.90 13.18 -34.71
N THR A 455 -27.92 14.06 -34.77
CA THR A 455 -27.74 15.52 -34.88
C THR A 455 -27.78 16.25 -33.53
N GLN A 456 -28.21 15.58 -32.47
CA GLN A 456 -28.26 16.13 -31.12
C GLN A 456 -26.92 16.03 -30.38
N TYR A 457 -26.58 17.00 -29.53
CA TYR A 457 -25.46 16.88 -28.58
C TYR A 457 -25.79 15.85 -27.46
N PRO A 458 -24.93 14.84 -27.24
CA PRO A 458 -25.04 13.96 -26.08
C PRO A 458 -24.42 14.56 -24.82
N ASP A 459 -25.23 14.79 -23.79
CA ASP A 459 -24.67 15.00 -22.45
C ASP A 459 -24.09 13.69 -21.89
N PHE A 460 -22.76 13.59 -21.89
CA PHE A 460 -22.00 12.60 -21.11
C PHE A 460 -21.17 13.25 -19.98
N ASP A 461 -21.31 14.57 -19.72
CA ASP A 461 -20.51 15.26 -18.68
C ASP A 461 -20.93 14.78 -17.28
N PHE A 462 -22.22 14.75 -16.98
CA PHE A 462 -22.71 14.23 -15.68
C PHE A 462 -22.20 12.81 -15.41
N LEU A 463 -22.27 11.93 -16.42
CA LEU A 463 -21.88 10.53 -16.27
C LEU A 463 -20.36 10.37 -16.12
N SER A 464 -19.57 11.08 -16.94
CA SER A 464 -18.12 11.03 -16.87
C SER A 464 -17.57 11.62 -15.56
N PHE A 465 -18.21 12.67 -15.02
CA PHE A 465 -17.86 13.22 -13.72
C PHE A 465 -18.05 12.19 -12.60
N TRP A 466 -19.22 11.56 -12.53
CA TRP A 466 -19.45 10.52 -11.50
C TRP A 466 -18.56 9.28 -11.71
N GLN A 467 -18.22 8.94 -12.95
CA GLN A 467 -17.24 7.88 -13.23
C GLN A 467 -15.84 8.24 -12.71
N GLU A 468 -15.42 9.50 -12.81
CA GLU A 468 -14.15 9.98 -12.25
C GLU A 468 -14.16 9.92 -10.72
N GLN A 469 -15.25 10.38 -10.08
CA GLN A 469 -15.43 10.29 -8.63
C GLN A 469 -15.46 8.83 -8.15
N PHE A 470 -16.10 7.93 -8.90
CA PHE A 470 -16.09 6.49 -8.65
C PHE A 470 -14.67 5.89 -8.74
N ASN A 471 -13.88 6.27 -9.75
CA ASN A 471 -12.50 5.81 -9.87
C ASN A 471 -11.63 6.31 -8.69
N GLN A 472 -11.82 7.57 -8.27
CA GLN A 472 -11.15 8.14 -7.10
C GLN A 472 -11.55 7.43 -5.80
N ALA A 473 -12.84 7.13 -5.61
CA ALA A 473 -13.34 6.39 -4.46
C ALA A 473 -12.77 4.96 -4.39
N ILE A 474 -12.75 4.24 -5.52
CA ILE A 474 -12.16 2.90 -5.60
C ILE A 474 -10.65 2.92 -5.29
N ALA A 475 -9.90 3.89 -5.80
CA ALA A 475 -8.47 4.01 -5.50
C ALA A 475 -8.21 4.22 -4.00
N ILE A 476 -9.06 5.01 -3.31
CA ILE A 476 -9.01 5.20 -1.86
C ILE A 476 -9.37 3.91 -1.11
N THR A 477 -10.39 3.16 -1.55
CA THR A 477 -10.76 1.86 -0.98
C THR A 477 -9.65 0.83 -1.11
N VAL A 478 -8.99 0.74 -2.27
CA VAL A 478 -7.83 -0.15 -2.46
C VAL A 478 -6.66 0.26 -1.57
N PHE A 479 -6.38 1.56 -1.43
CA PHE A 479 -5.36 2.04 -0.50
C PHE A 479 -5.65 1.61 0.95
N PHE A 480 -6.88 1.79 1.44
CA PHE A 480 -7.26 1.33 2.77
C PHE A 480 -7.21 -0.20 2.91
N ALA A 481 -7.54 -0.95 1.85
CA ALA A 481 -7.41 -2.41 1.86
C ALA A 481 -5.94 -2.87 2.01
N TRP A 482 -5.01 -2.23 1.31
CA TRP A 482 -3.57 -2.47 1.50
C TRP A 482 -3.09 -2.11 2.92
N VAL A 483 -3.58 -1.00 3.49
CA VAL A 483 -3.25 -0.63 4.88
C VAL A 483 -3.83 -1.63 5.90
N LYS A 484 -5.03 -2.18 5.67
CA LYS A 484 -5.63 -3.19 6.55
C LYS A 484 -4.82 -4.48 6.65
N ILE A 485 -3.96 -4.81 5.67
CA ILE A 485 -3.02 -5.94 5.78
C ILE A 485 -2.17 -5.83 7.06
N PHE A 486 -1.81 -4.62 7.52
CA PHE A 486 -1.05 -4.45 8.76
C PHE A 486 -1.76 -4.99 10.02
N LYS A 487 -3.11 -5.02 10.06
CA LYS A 487 -3.89 -5.70 11.13
C LYS A 487 -3.58 -7.20 11.21
N TYR A 488 -3.31 -7.82 10.06
CA TYR A 488 -3.02 -9.25 9.93
C TYR A 488 -1.51 -9.58 9.81
N ILE A 489 -0.63 -8.60 9.61
CA ILE A 489 0.84 -8.81 9.64
C ILE A 489 1.43 -8.64 11.05
N SER A 490 0.65 -8.15 12.03
CA SER A 490 1.04 -8.08 13.44
C SER A 490 1.15 -9.45 14.16
N PHE A 491 1.38 -10.55 13.41
CA PHE A 491 1.82 -11.83 13.97
C PHE A 491 3.35 -11.88 14.21
N ASN A 492 4.10 -10.87 13.80
CA ASN A 492 5.52 -10.74 14.13
C ASN A 492 5.72 -9.71 15.26
N LYS A 493 6.49 -10.08 16.29
CA LYS A 493 6.88 -9.21 17.41
C LYS A 493 7.46 -7.86 16.93
N THR A 494 8.27 -7.84 15.88
CA THR A 494 8.87 -6.61 15.34
C THR A 494 7.85 -5.67 14.68
N MET A 495 6.87 -6.21 13.95
CA MET A 495 5.78 -5.43 13.34
C MET A 495 4.79 -4.92 14.38
N THR A 496 4.51 -5.74 15.41
CA THR A 496 3.70 -5.33 16.56
C THR A 496 4.38 -4.22 17.35
N GLN A 497 5.72 -4.26 17.52
CA GLN A 497 6.48 -3.16 18.10
C GLN A 497 6.26 -1.85 17.33
N LEU A 498 6.43 -1.86 16.00
CA LEU A 498 6.24 -0.66 15.16
C LEU A 498 4.81 -0.11 15.26
N SER A 499 3.80 -0.97 15.12
CA SER A 499 2.38 -0.59 15.24
C SER A 499 2.06 -0.03 16.64
N SER A 500 2.55 -0.68 17.70
CA SER A 500 2.36 -0.23 19.08
C SER A 500 3.07 1.09 19.37
N THR A 501 4.27 1.33 18.80
CA THR A 501 4.95 2.63 18.95
C THR A 501 4.16 3.77 18.33
N LEU A 502 3.61 3.56 17.13
CA LEU A 502 2.80 4.56 16.46
C LEU A 502 1.48 4.82 17.21
N GLY A 503 0.86 3.77 17.74
CA GLY A 503 -0.36 3.89 18.56
C GLY A 503 -0.13 4.61 19.90
N ALA A 504 1.00 4.33 20.57
CA ALA A 504 1.37 4.98 21.83
C ALA A 504 1.71 6.47 21.62
N CYS A 505 2.57 6.78 20.63
CA CYS A 505 2.98 8.17 20.39
C CYS A 505 1.87 9.03 19.75
N ALA A 506 0.80 8.42 19.22
CA ALA A 506 -0.26 9.14 18.52
C ALA A 506 -0.90 10.27 19.35
N LYS A 507 -1.03 10.08 20.68
CA LYS A 507 -1.62 11.11 21.56
C LYS A 507 -0.70 12.32 21.72
N ASP A 508 0.58 12.09 21.97
CA ASP A 508 1.55 13.16 22.18
C ASP A 508 1.89 13.86 20.86
N LEU A 509 1.96 13.08 19.78
CA LEU A 509 2.05 13.61 18.42
C LEU A 509 0.82 14.46 18.03
N LEU A 510 -0.39 14.07 18.44
CA LEU A 510 -1.58 14.90 18.20
C LEU A 510 -1.52 16.22 18.96
N GLY A 511 -1.02 16.21 20.20
CA GLY A 511 -0.75 17.43 20.98
C GLY A 511 0.27 18.35 20.31
N PHE A 512 1.41 17.77 19.87
CA PHE A 512 2.43 18.51 19.12
C PHE A 512 1.92 19.01 17.76
N ALA A 513 1.08 18.25 17.06
CA ALA A 513 0.50 18.64 15.78
C ALA A 513 -0.37 19.91 15.89
N VAL A 514 -1.08 20.10 17.01
CA VAL A 514 -1.81 21.36 17.27
C VAL A 514 -0.85 22.55 17.34
N MET A 515 0.28 22.42 18.05
CA MET A 515 1.32 23.46 18.11
C MET A 515 1.92 23.75 16.73
N PHE A 516 2.23 22.69 15.97
CA PHE A 516 2.69 22.79 14.58
C PHE A 516 1.69 23.58 13.72
N PHE A 517 0.41 23.22 13.75
CA PHE A 517 -0.60 23.86 12.91
C PHE A 517 -0.83 25.34 13.26
N ILE A 518 -0.71 25.74 14.54
CA ILE A 518 -0.79 27.16 14.93
C ILE A 518 0.32 27.97 14.23
N VAL A 519 1.58 27.51 14.31
CA VAL A 519 2.72 28.17 13.66
C VAL A 519 2.58 28.14 12.14
N PHE A 520 2.21 26.97 11.60
CA PHE A 520 2.04 26.76 10.16
C PHE A 520 0.96 27.66 9.54
N PHE A 521 -0.23 27.78 10.17
CA PHE A 521 -1.28 28.67 9.70
C PHE A 521 -0.94 30.16 9.88
N ALA A 522 -0.15 30.52 10.90
CA ALA A 522 0.38 31.87 11.02
C ALA A 522 1.29 32.24 9.82
N PHE A 523 2.17 31.32 9.39
CA PHE A 523 2.97 31.51 8.16
C PHE A 523 2.13 31.48 6.88
N ALA A 524 1.06 30.67 6.83
CA ALA A 524 0.17 30.62 5.67
C ALA A 524 -0.57 31.95 5.50
N GLN A 525 -1.08 32.51 6.59
CA GLN A 525 -1.75 33.81 6.61
C GLN A 525 -0.78 34.95 6.28
N LEU A 526 0.43 34.93 6.86
CA LEU A 526 1.47 35.92 6.59
C LEU A 526 1.89 35.89 5.10
N GLY A 527 2.11 34.69 4.55
CA GLY A 527 2.47 34.51 3.14
C GLY A 527 1.36 34.93 2.18
N TYR A 528 0.11 34.58 2.49
CA TYR A 528 -1.06 35.02 1.73
C TYR A 528 -1.17 36.56 1.68
N LEU A 529 -1.02 37.24 2.82
CA LEU A 529 -1.12 38.70 2.90
C LEU A 529 0.04 39.44 2.20
N ILE A 530 1.27 38.91 2.26
CA ILE A 530 2.45 39.56 1.64
C ILE A 530 2.55 39.24 0.14
N PHE A 531 2.36 37.98 -0.26
CA PHE A 531 2.69 37.51 -1.61
C PHE A 531 1.47 37.25 -2.50
N GLY A 532 0.26 37.13 -1.95
CA GLY A 532 -0.92 36.68 -2.70
C GLY A 532 -1.39 37.61 -3.84
N THR A 533 -0.90 38.86 -3.89
CA THR A 533 -1.15 39.78 -5.01
C THR A 533 -0.13 39.67 -6.15
N LYS A 534 0.97 38.93 -5.97
CA LYS A 534 2.10 38.86 -6.92
C LYS A 534 2.54 37.44 -7.30
N VAL A 535 2.32 36.46 -6.44
CA VAL A 535 2.81 35.07 -6.62
C VAL A 535 1.60 34.13 -6.69
N GLU A 536 1.49 33.35 -7.77
CA GLU A 536 0.34 32.46 -7.99
C GLU A 536 0.21 31.40 -6.88
N ASP A 537 1.33 30.86 -6.40
CA ASP A 537 1.40 29.88 -5.32
C ASP A 537 0.81 30.38 -3.97
N PHE A 538 0.61 31.69 -3.81
CA PHE A 538 0.01 32.33 -2.62
C PHE A 538 -1.34 33.03 -2.91
N ARG A 539 -1.92 32.86 -4.11
CA ARG A 539 -3.13 33.60 -4.55
C ARG A 539 -4.39 33.34 -3.72
N GLU A 540 -4.45 32.19 -3.06
CA GLU A 540 -5.55 31.71 -2.22
C GLU A 540 -4.93 31.16 -0.92
N PHE A 541 -5.61 31.32 0.22
CA PHE A 541 -5.14 30.77 1.50
C PHE A 541 -4.91 29.25 1.46
N GLN A 542 -5.78 28.51 0.75
CA GLN A 542 -5.61 27.07 0.55
C GLN A 542 -4.38 26.71 -0.31
N GLN A 543 -4.07 27.51 -1.34
CA GLN A 543 -2.85 27.29 -2.13
C GLN A 543 -1.61 27.68 -1.33
N ALA A 544 -1.65 28.75 -0.53
CA ALA A 544 -0.57 29.12 0.38
C ALA A 544 -0.22 27.98 1.37
N ILE A 545 -1.22 27.33 1.98
CA ILE A 545 -1.03 26.09 2.79
C ILE A 545 -0.30 25.01 1.99
N PHE A 546 -0.75 24.76 0.76
CA PHE A 546 -0.14 23.73 -0.09
C PHE A 546 1.29 24.06 -0.54
N THR A 547 1.61 25.34 -0.73
CA THR A 547 2.94 25.85 -1.07
C THR A 547 3.88 25.74 0.13
N LEU A 548 3.40 26.02 1.34
CA LEU A 548 4.17 25.76 2.56
C LEU A 548 4.58 24.29 2.70
N PHE A 549 3.67 23.34 2.45
CA PHE A 549 4.04 21.92 2.42
C PHE A 549 5.07 21.59 1.32
N ARG A 550 5.02 22.22 0.14
CA ARG A 550 6.04 22.04 -0.91
C ARG A 550 7.42 22.55 -0.46
N ILE A 551 7.47 23.67 0.25
CA ILE A 551 8.72 24.20 0.84
C ILE A 551 9.34 23.20 1.84
N ILE A 552 8.53 22.50 2.66
CA ILE A 552 9.03 21.44 3.56
C ILE A 552 9.64 20.27 2.78
N LEU A 553 9.08 19.94 1.61
CA LEU A 553 9.61 18.91 0.71
C LEU A 553 10.82 19.37 -0.12
N GLY A 554 11.23 20.65 -0.02
CA GLY A 554 12.34 21.24 -0.78
C GLY A 554 11.98 21.73 -2.18
N ASP A 555 10.69 21.76 -2.55
CA ASP A 555 10.19 22.30 -3.82
C ASP A 555 9.68 23.74 -3.63
N PHE A 556 10.46 24.73 -4.05
CA PHE A 556 10.14 26.14 -3.85
C PHE A 556 10.74 27.06 -4.93
N ASP A 557 9.95 28.03 -5.41
CA ASP A 557 10.45 29.12 -6.28
C ASP A 557 10.85 30.34 -5.44
N PHE A 558 12.07 30.32 -4.93
CA PHE A 558 12.63 31.45 -4.18
C PHE A 558 12.74 32.73 -5.01
N ALA A 559 12.93 32.63 -6.34
CA ALA A 559 13.08 33.80 -7.20
C ALA A 559 11.76 34.59 -7.27
N SER A 560 10.62 33.91 -7.36
CA SER A 560 9.31 34.57 -7.30
C SER A 560 9.05 35.27 -5.96
N LEU A 561 9.43 34.67 -4.82
CA LEU A 561 9.31 35.33 -3.51
C LEU A 561 10.21 36.58 -3.40
N GLN A 562 11.46 36.49 -3.85
CA GLN A 562 12.41 37.60 -3.84
C GLN A 562 11.98 38.74 -4.76
N ASN A 563 11.44 38.42 -5.94
CA ASN A 563 10.92 39.40 -6.90
C ASN A 563 9.62 40.06 -6.40
N ALA A 564 8.77 39.33 -5.68
CA ALA A 564 7.56 39.89 -5.10
C ALA A 564 7.88 40.95 -4.03
N HIS A 565 8.82 40.67 -3.13
CA HIS A 565 9.30 41.65 -2.16
C HIS A 565 10.76 41.40 -1.71
N ARG A 566 11.71 42.22 -2.20
CA ARG A 566 13.16 42.04 -2.05
C ARG A 566 13.69 41.82 -0.61
N VAL A 567 13.03 42.42 0.39
CA VAL A 567 13.43 42.30 1.83
C VAL A 567 12.61 41.23 2.55
N LEU A 568 11.28 41.40 2.63
CA LEU A 568 10.39 40.45 3.32
C LEU A 568 10.39 39.03 2.73
N GLY A 569 10.60 38.86 1.42
CA GLY A 569 10.66 37.55 0.76
C GLY A 569 11.73 36.62 1.35
N PRO A 570 13.02 37.01 1.29
CA PRO A 570 14.10 36.26 1.93
C PRO A 570 13.93 36.07 3.43
N ILE A 571 13.48 37.10 4.17
CA ILE A 571 13.27 37.01 5.63
C ILE A 571 12.20 35.96 5.96
N TYR A 572 11.05 36.02 5.28
CA TYR A 572 9.96 35.04 5.43
C TYR A 572 10.44 33.62 5.16
N PHE A 573 11.15 33.42 4.05
CA PHE A 573 11.64 32.09 3.65
C PHE A 573 12.65 31.52 4.66
N ILE A 574 13.67 32.29 5.03
CA ILE A 574 14.71 31.87 5.99
C ILE A 574 14.08 31.54 7.34
N LEU A 575 13.17 32.40 7.82
CA LEU A 575 12.54 32.25 9.13
C LEU A 575 11.60 31.03 9.15
N TYR A 576 10.81 30.81 8.09
CA TYR A 576 9.97 29.61 7.96
C TYR A 576 10.80 28.32 7.93
N VAL A 577 11.84 28.27 7.09
CA VAL A 577 12.77 27.13 7.00
C VAL A 577 13.45 26.88 8.35
N PHE A 578 13.86 27.93 9.06
CA PHE A 578 14.45 27.80 10.39
C PHE A 578 13.50 27.11 11.38
N PHE A 579 12.27 27.63 11.54
CA PHE A 579 11.30 27.07 12.48
C PHE A 579 10.89 25.64 12.11
N VAL A 580 10.63 25.34 10.83
CA VAL A 580 10.16 24.00 10.46
C VAL A 580 11.25 22.95 10.53
N PHE A 581 12.42 23.18 9.93
CA PHE A 581 13.46 22.16 9.88
C PHE A 581 14.21 21.99 11.21
N PHE A 582 14.59 23.09 11.89
CA PHE A 582 15.43 22.98 13.09
C PHE A 582 14.63 22.79 14.38
N VAL A 583 13.39 23.29 14.47
CA VAL A 583 12.56 23.14 15.67
C VAL A 583 11.54 22.02 15.50
N LEU A 584 10.69 22.10 14.47
CA LEU A 584 9.51 21.23 14.38
C LEU A 584 9.84 19.79 13.99
N ILE A 585 10.69 19.56 12.98
CA ILE A 585 11.11 18.20 12.59
C ILE A 585 11.91 17.51 13.70
N ASN A 586 12.81 18.23 14.37
CA ASN A 586 13.61 17.67 15.46
C ASN A 586 12.76 17.29 16.69
N MET A 587 11.75 18.09 17.04
CA MET A 587 10.83 17.75 18.13
C MET A 587 9.92 16.55 17.77
N PHE A 588 9.46 16.47 16.52
CA PHE A 588 8.70 15.32 16.00
C PHE A 588 9.52 14.01 16.09
N LEU A 589 10.80 14.06 15.71
CA LEU A 589 11.71 12.92 15.80
C LEU A 589 11.99 12.52 17.26
N ALA A 590 12.14 13.47 18.17
CA ALA A 590 12.37 13.20 19.59
C ALA A 590 11.18 12.43 20.22
N ILE A 591 9.95 12.91 20.02
CA ILE A 591 8.73 12.26 20.55
C ILE A 591 8.65 10.80 20.08
N ILE A 592 8.89 10.55 18.79
CA ILE A 592 8.86 9.19 18.22
C ILE A 592 9.98 8.32 18.79
N ASN A 593 11.20 8.85 18.92
CA ASN A 593 12.35 8.10 19.43
C ASN A 593 12.18 7.69 20.91
N ASP A 594 11.62 8.57 21.72
CA ASP A 594 11.40 8.33 23.15
C ASP A 594 10.31 7.26 23.34
N THR A 595 9.16 7.38 22.67
CA THR A 595 8.12 6.34 22.70
C THR A 595 8.60 5.03 22.08
N TYR A 596 9.42 5.07 21.03
CA TYR A 596 10.01 3.87 20.43
C TYR A 596 10.88 3.12 21.43
N SER A 597 11.71 3.85 22.19
CA SER A 597 12.57 3.30 23.23
C SER A 597 11.75 2.71 24.39
N GLU A 598 10.68 3.39 24.81
CA GLU A 598 9.76 2.91 25.84
C GLU A 598 9.09 1.59 25.44
N VAL A 599 8.42 1.54 24.29
CA VAL A 599 7.73 0.33 23.83
C VAL A 599 8.72 -0.80 23.55
N LYS A 600 9.94 -0.51 23.07
CA LYS A 600 11.01 -1.52 22.95
C LYS A 600 11.31 -2.17 24.30
N SER A 601 11.40 -1.38 25.37
CA SER A 601 11.64 -1.91 26.73
C SER A 601 10.45 -2.71 27.26
N ASN A 602 9.22 -2.22 27.07
CA ASN A 602 8.00 -2.92 27.47
C ASN A 602 7.83 -4.27 26.75
N LEU A 603 8.19 -4.34 25.46
CA LEU A 603 8.09 -5.54 24.64
C LEU A 603 9.25 -6.53 24.87
N ALA A 604 10.38 -6.07 25.45
CA ALA A 604 11.42 -6.95 25.98
C ALA A 604 10.97 -7.62 27.30
N ASN A 605 10.19 -6.91 28.12
CA ASN A 605 9.67 -7.40 29.39
C ASN A 605 8.42 -8.31 29.26
N GLN A 606 7.73 -8.28 28.12
CA GLN A 606 6.64 -9.22 27.84
C GLN A 606 7.18 -10.60 27.41
N PRO A 607 6.63 -11.71 27.93
CA PRO A 607 6.93 -13.04 27.43
C PRO A 607 6.56 -13.13 25.95
N ASN A 608 7.20 -14.06 25.22
CA ASN A 608 6.91 -14.26 23.80
C ASN A 608 5.54 -14.96 23.62
N ASP A 609 4.46 -14.18 23.58
CA ASP A 609 3.09 -14.59 23.20
C ASP A 609 2.98 -15.24 21.80
N PHE A 610 4.09 -15.30 21.04
CA PHE A 610 4.14 -15.76 19.66
C PHE A 610 4.51 -17.24 19.55
N GLU A 611 3.61 -18.09 20.05
CA GLU A 611 3.62 -19.56 19.86
C GLU A 611 3.52 -20.00 18.38
N MET A 612 3.57 -19.09 17.39
CA MET A 612 3.37 -19.45 15.98
C MET A 612 4.58 -20.20 15.40
N THR A 613 5.81 -19.78 15.74
CA THR A 613 7.02 -20.55 15.41
C THR A 613 7.01 -21.90 16.11
N ASP A 614 6.57 -21.96 17.37
CA ASP A 614 6.47 -23.22 18.10
C ASP A 614 5.34 -24.10 17.59
N TYR A 615 4.23 -23.54 17.08
CA TYR A 615 3.16 -24.29 16.43
C TYR A 615 3.59 -24.86 15.08
N PHE A 616 4.29 -24.08 14.25
CA PHE A 616 4.86 -24.59 13.00
C PHE A 616 5.96 -25.62 13.27
N LYS A 617 6.82 -25.41 14.26
CA LYS A 617 7.85 -26.35 14.71
C LYS A 617 7.26 -27.62 15.33
N GLN A 618 6.18 -27.52 16.10
CA GLN A 618 5.44 -28.67 16.65
C GLN A 618 4.71 -29.42 15.54
N ARG A 619 4.15 -28.73 14.54
CA ARG A 619 3.49 -29.36 13.40
C ARG A 619 4.49 -30.04 12.47
N ALA A 620 5.62 -29.42 12.18
CA ALA A 620 6.75 -30.03 11.47
C ALA A 620 7.31 -31.21 12.26
N GLY A 621 7.46 -31.07 13.59
CA GLY A 621 7.81 -32.15 14.50
C GLY A 621 6.86 -33.34 14.39
N ARG A 622 5.54 -33.15 14.54
CA ARG A 622 4.53 -34.22 14.38
C ARG A 622 4.51 -34.87 12.99
N VAL A 623 4.99 -34.20 11.93
CA VAL A 623 5.15 -34.80 10.60
C VAL A 623 6.44 -35.63 10.56
N LEU A 624 7.54 -35.05 11.05
CA LEU A 624 8.84 -35.72 11.17
C LEU A 624 8.75 -36.97 12.06
N ASP A 625 8.04 -36.93 13.17
CA ASP A 625 7.76 -38.06 14.08
C ASP A 625 6.99 -39.19 13.35
N LYS A 626 6.02 -38.82 12.50
CA LYS A 626 5.28 -39.79 11.67
C LYS A 626 6.14 -40.42 10.58
N LEU A 627 7.11 -39.68 10.06
CA LEU A 627 8.10 -40.24 9.12
C LEU A 627 9.08 -41.16 9.85
N HIS A 628 9.57 -40.79 11.05
CA HIS A 628 10.41 -41.67 11.88
C HIS A 628 9.66 -42.96 12.25
N LEU A 629 8.43 -42.87 12.78
CA LEU A 629 7.62 -44.06 13.09
C LEU A 629 7.38 -44.98 11.88
N ARG A 630 7.29 -44.43 10.66
CA ARG A 630 7.19 -45.22 9.42
C ARG A 630 8.53 -45.84 9.02
N ARG A 631 9.64 -45.11 9.18
CA ARG A 631 11.01 -45.64 8.98
C ARG A 631 11.29 -46.78 9.96
N ASP A 632 10.97 -46.59 11.22
CA ASP A 632 11.27 -47.54 12.29
C ASP A 632 10.47 -48.83 12.10
N LYS A 633 9.18 -48.75 11.73
CA LYS A 633 8.41 -49.93 11.31
C LYS A 633 9.06 -50.70 10.16
N ILE A 634 9.58 -50.03 9.12
CA ILE A 634 10.29 -50.67 8.01
C ILE A 634 11.60 -51.33 8.49
N VAL A 635 12.36 -50.65 9.36
CA VAL A 635 13.60 -51.17 9.94
C VAL A 635 13.34 -52.37 10.86
N ASP A 636 12.27 -52.37 11.63
CA ASP A 636 11.91 -53.48 12.52
C ASP A 636 11.41 -54.70 11.76
N ILE A 637 10.75 -54.52 10.61
CA ILE A 637 10.44 -55.61 9.67
C ILE A 637 11.73 -56.16 9.05
N GLN A 638 12.64 -55.30 8.56
CA GLN A 638 13.95 -55.73 8.03
C GLN A 638 14.78 -56.51 9.07
N ARG A 639 14.78 -56.06 10.33
CA ARG A 639 15.44 -56.77 11.43
C ARG A 639 14.73 -58.07 11.82
N ALA A 640 13.43 -58.21 11.58
CA ALA A 640 12.70 -59.45 11.87
C ALA A 640 13.07 -60.52 10.85
N MET A 641 13.17 -60.16 9.55
CA MET A 641 13.67 -61.06 8.51
C MET A 641 15.07 -61.61 8.83
N GLN A 642 15.93 -60.81 9.45
CA GLN A 642 17.31 -61.20 9.80
C GLN A 642 17.43 -62.04 11.07
N SER A 643 16.38 -62.16 11.89
CA SER A 643 16.42 -62.86 13.18
C SER A 643 15.38 -63.96 13.35
N ALA A 644 14.42 -64.08 12.43
CA ALA A 644 13.34 -65.07 12.51
C ALA A 644 13.77 -66.49 12.08
N ASP A 645 14.83 -66.65 11.28
CA ASP A 645 15.41 -67.96 10.92
C ASP A 645 16.02 -68.62 12.18
N MET A 646 15.19 -69.34 12.93
CA MET A 646 15.54 -70.00 14.19
C MET A 646 16.10 -71.42 13.99
N ASN A 647 15.81 -72.02 12.84
CA ASN A 647 16.16 -73.40 12.51
C ASN A 647 17.44 -73.49 11.62
N ASN A 648 17.86 -72.36 11.04
CA ASN A 648 19.05 -72.16 10.19
C ASN A 648 18.99 -72.90 8.84
N ASP A 649 17.79 -73.11 8.29
CA ASP A 649 17.54 -73.78 7.01
C ASP A 649 17.45 -72.83 5.79
N ARG A 650 17.47 -71.51 6.04
CA ARG A 650 17.36 -70.40 5.06
C ARG A 650 15.99 -70.23 4.42
N GLN A 651 14.97 -70.89 4.93
CA GLN A 651 13.57 -70.66 4.57
C GLN A 651 12.87 -69.99 5.75
N LEU A 652 11.97 -69.05 5.47
CA LEU A 652 11.30 -68.28 6.52
C LEU A 652 9.83 -68.64 6.51
N ASP A 653 9.45 -69.54 7.42
CA ASP A 653 8.07 -70.03 7.52
C ASP A 653 7.14 -68.98 8.16
N PHE A 654 5.84 -69.14 7.93
CA PHE A 654 4.84 -68.22 8.46
C PHE A 654 4.77 -68.20 10.01
N GLU A 655 5.16 -69.28 10.69
CA GLU A 655 5.02 -69.42 12.15
C GLU A 655 6.21 -68.74 12.88
N GLU A 656 7.43 -68.88 12.36
CA GLU A 656 8.65 -68.15 12.76
C GLU A 656 8.51 -66.65 12.50
N TRP A 657 8.06 -66.27 11.29
CA TRP A 657 7.74 -64.87 10.96
C TRP A 657 6.71 -64.26 11.91
N ARG A 658 5.64 -65.02 12.19
CA ARG A 658 4.55 -64.59 13.07
C ARG A 658 5.00 -64.46 14.51
N THR A 659 5.79 -65.40 15.02
CA THR A 659 6.26 -65.34 16.41
C THR A 659 7.21 -64.15 16.63
N GLU A 660 8.13 -63.90 15.71
CA GLU A 660 9.09 -62.79 15.81
C GLU A 660 8.40 -61.41 15.69
N LEU A 661 7.52 -61.20 14.70
CA LEU A 661 6.80 -59.93 14.58
C LEU A 661 5.78 -59.71 15.71
N LYS A 662 5.21 -60.78 16.28
CA LYS A 662 4.32 -60.70 17.44
C LYS A 662 5.07 -60.35 18.72
N MET A 663 6.30 -60.85 18.90
CA MET A 663 7.20 -60.38 19.98
C MET A 663 7.55 -58.89 19.83
N ARG A 664 7.59 -58.38 18.59
CA ARG A 664 7.79 -56.95 18.27
C ARG A 664 6.49 -56.12 18.31
N GLY A 665 5.36 -56.70 18.73
CA GLY A 665 4.11 -55.98 18.98
C GLY A 665 3.21 -55.73 17.76
N TYR A 666 3.46 -56.40 16.63
CA TYR A 666 2.56 -56.34 15.48
C TYR A 666 1.30 -57.20 15.70
N ALA A 667 0.17 -56.76 15.16
CA ALA A 667 -1.09 -57.51 15.26
C ALA A 667 -1.13 -58.66 14.23
N ASP A 668 -1.69 -59.82 14.61
CA ASP A 668 -1.75 -61.02 13.75
C ASP A 668 -2.28 -60.76 12.33
N GLY A 669 -3.28 -59.87 12.17
CA GLY A 669 -3.82 -59.50 10.85
C GLY A 669 -2.94 -58.56 10.03
N GLU A 670 -2.05 -57.77 10.66
CA GLU A 670 -1.03 -57.00 9.94
C GLU A 670 0.11 -57.91 9.45
N ILE A 671 0.48 -58.91 10.27
CA ILE A 671 1.49 -59.93 9.94
C ILE A 671 1.04 -60.78 8.76
N GLU A 672 -0.19 -61.29 8.79
CA GLU A 672 -0.79 -62.12 7.73
C GLU A 672 -0.92 -61.34 6.41
N ALA A 673 -1.40 -60.09 6.46
CA ALA A 673 -1.50 -59.23 5.28
C ALA A 673 -0.13 -58.80 4.71
N LEU A 674 0.91 -58.72 5.55
CA LEU A 674 2.28 -58.45 5.10
C LEU A 674 2.89 -59.69 4.43
N PHE A 675 2.73 -60.88 5.02
CA PHE A 675 3.26 -62.12 4.48
C PHE A 675 2.62 -62.47 3.12
N ALA A 676 1.28 -62.50 3.06
CA ALA A 676 0.51 -62.80 1.86
C ALA A 676 0.63 -61.75 0.72
N ARG A 677 1.40 -60.68 0.94
CA ARG A 677 1.76 -59.70 -0.10
C ARG A 677 3.03 -60.09 -0.88
N TYR A 678 3.89 -60.91 -0.28
CA TYR A 678 5.19 -61.28 -0.84
C TYR A 678 5.28 -62.77 -1.20
N ASP A 679 4.59 -63.64 -0.47
CA ASP A 679 4.23 -65.02 -0.84
C ASP A 679 3.41 -65.00 -2.15
N MET A 680 4.01 -65.41 -3.26
CA MET A 680 3.40 -65.35 -4.61
C MET A 680 2.81 -66.68 -5.09
N ASP A 681 3.26 -67.82 -4.56
CA ASP A 681 2.80 -69.15 -4.97
C ASP A 681 1.82 -69.79 -3.98
N GLY A 682 1.69 -69.21 -2.77
CA GLY A 682 0.73 -69.57 -1.75
C GLY A 682 1.17 -70.72 -0.85
N ASP A 683 2.45 -71.08 -0.82
CA ASP A 683 2.96 -72.26 -0.10
C ASP A 683 3.17 -72.02 1.42
N ARG A 684 3.07 -70.76 1.87
CA ARG A 684 3.28 -70.27 3.25
C ARG A 684 4.72 -70.26 3.74
N VAL A 685 5.70 -70.22 2.84
CA VAL A 685 7.13 -70.09 3.11
C VAL A 685 7.71 -68.98 2.24
N LEU A 686 8.42 -68.02 2.83
CA LEU A 686 9.10 -66.99 2.04
C LEU A 686 10.46 -67.52 1.57
N ASP A 687 10.60 -67.76 0.27
CA ASP A 687 11.83 -68.26 -0.35
C ASP A 687 12.93 -67.18 -0.49
N GLU A 688 14.15 -67.57 -0.90
CA GLU A 688 15.29 -66.65 -1.04
C GLU A 688 15.06 -65.55 -2.11
N GLU A 689 14.23 -65.80 -3.14
CA GLU A 689 13.89 -64.80 -4.15
C GLU A 689 12.83 -63.80 -3.67
N GLU A 690 11.83 -64.28 -2.93
CA GLU A 690 10.75 -63.48 -2.33
C GLU A 690 11.24 -62.64 -1.15
N GLN A 691 12.07 -63.21 -0.27
CA GLN A 691 12.77 -62.46 0.77
C GLN A 691 13.61 -61.33 0.15
N ARG A 692 14.39 -61.62 -0.89
CA ARG A 692 15.22 -60.63 -1.60
C ARG A 692 14.36 -59.53 -2.26
N LYS A 693 13.20 -59.89 -2.80
CA LYS A 693 12.23 -58.94 -3.39
C LYS A 693 11.57 -58.06 -2.32
N MET A 694 11.16 -58.62 -1.19
CA MET A 694 10.64 -57.87 -0.04
C MET A 694 11.70 -56.91 0.50
N GLN A 695 12.93 -57.38 0.71
CA GLN A 695 14.04 -56.58 1.22
C GLN A 695 14.38 -55.41 0.29
N TRP A 696 14.40 -55.64 -1.02
CA TRP A 696 14.60 -54.59 -2.03
C TRP A 696 13.50 -53.52 -2.02
N GLU A 697 12.22 -53.93 -1.89
CA GLU A 697 11.12 -52.96 -1.80
C GLU A 697 11.19 -52.14 -0.50
N LEU A 698 11.43 -52.79 0.64
CA LEU A 698 11.60 -52.14 1.94
C LEU A 698 12.80 -51.18 1.96
N GLU A 699 13.91 -51.54 1.31
CA GLU A 699 15.08 -50.68 1.17
C GLU A 699 14.80 -49.46 0.27
N GLY A 700 14.08 -49.64 -0.83
CA GLY A 700 13.61 -48.54 -1.68
C GLY A 700 12.67 -47.58 -0.93
N GLN A 701 11.70 -48.11 -0.18
CA GLN A 701 10.80 -47.30 0.66
C GLN A 701 11.56 -46.55 1.77
N LYS A 702 12.52 -47.20 2.43
CA LYS A 702 13.40 -46.62 3.45
C LYS A 702 14.29 -45.51 2.88
N ALA A 703 14.86 -45.69 1.69
CA ALA A 703 15.65 -44.67 1.02
C ALA A 703 14.81 -43.43 0.65
N ALA A 704 13.60 -43.64 0.12
CA ALA A 704 12.66 -42.55 -0.15
C ALA A 704 12.27 -41.80 1.13
N LEU A 705 12.00 -42.52 2.22
CA LEU A 705 11.65 -41.91 3.51
C LEU A 705 12.84 -41.15 4.14
N ASN A 706 14.07 -41.66 4.01
CA ASN A 706 15.27 -40.96 4.46
C ASN A 706 15.47 -39.66 3.69
N SER A 707 15.32 -39.67 2.36
CA SER A 707 15.41 -38.46 1.55
C SER A 707 14.32 -37.44 1.94
N GLN A 708 13.10 -37.90 2.25
CA GLN A 708 12.05 -37.01 2.75
C GLN A 708 12.38 -36.43 4.14
N ILE A 709 12.88 -37.25 5.07
CA ILE A 709 13.33 -36.81 6.40
C ILE A 709 14.49 -35.80 6.28
N GLU A 710 15.45 -36.03 5.39
CA GLU A 710 16.56 -35.10 5.14
C GLU A 710 16.07 -33.78 4.54
N SER A 711 15.11 -33.82 3.61
CA SER A 711 14.51 -32.60 3.06
C SER A 711 13.75 -31.79 4.12
N GLU A 712 12.91 -32.42 4.95
CA GLU A 712 12.21 -31.76 6.06
C GLU A 712 13.19 -31.24 7.13
N ARG A 713 14.30 -31.96 7.39
CA ARG A 713 15.33 -31.53 8.34
C ARG A 713 16.14 -30.33 7.81
N ALA A 714 16.45 -30.30 6.52
CA ALA A 714 17.08 -29.16 5.87
C ALA A 714 16.14 -27.93 5.84
N GLU A 715 14.84 -28.13 5.66
CA GLU A 715 13.83 -27.06 5.82
C GLU A 715 13.76 -26.56 7.28
N GLN A 716 13.79 -27.45 8.27
CA GLN A 716 13.84 -27.05 9.69
C GLN A 716 15.11 -26.27 10.04
N GLN A 717 16.29 -26.67 9.55
CA GLN A 717 17.54 -25.92 9.75
C GLN A 717 17.49 -24.54 9.07
N ARG A 718 16.93 -24.44 7.86
CA ARG A 718 16.70 -23.15 7.18
C ARG A 718 15.73 -22.25 7.93
N GLN A 719 14.69 -22.81 8.57
CA GLN A 719 13.74 -22.04 9.39
C GLN A 719 14.34 -21.62 10.75
N GLY A 720 15.17 -22.46 11.37
CA GLY A 720 15.87 -22.13 12.62
C GLY A 720 16.92 -21.04 12.49
N SER A 721 17.70 -21.07 11.39
CA SER A 721 18.77 -20.10 11.12
C SER A 721 18.27 -18.66 10.83
N ALA A 722 16.97 -18.47 10.62
CA ALA A 722 16.38 -17.14 10.40
C ALA A 722 16.06 -16.40 11.72
N GLY A 723 16.20 -17.05 12.88
CA GLY A 723 15.69 -16.55 14.16
C GLY A 723 16.69 -16.37 15.30
N VAL A 724 17.91 -16.91 15.21
CA VAL A 724 18.90 -16.83 16.32
C VAL A 724 20.24 -16.33 15.79
N GLY A 725 20.55 -15.09 16.15
CA GLY A 725 21.81 -14.39 15.88
C GLY A 725 22.10 -13.35 16.95
N ALA A 726 21.98 -13.75 18.23
CA ALA A 726 22.35 -12.98 19.41
C ALA A 726 22.49 -13.91 20.65
N ASP A 727 23.44 -13.58 21.52
CA ASP A 727 23.76 -14.13 22.87
C ASP A 727 24.31 -15.56 23.02
N ASP A 728 25.66 -15.64 23.00
CA ASP A 728 26.59 -16.08 24.07
C ASP A 728 26.23 -17.20 25.08
N GLY A 729 27.23 -18.04 25.40
CA GLY A 729 27.46 -18.54 26.77
C GLY A 729 27.87 -20.01 26.95
N ASP A 730 29.18 -20.24 27.19
CA ASP A 730 29.85 -21.31 27.96
C ASP A 730 29.27 -22.75 28.04
N ALA A 731 30.10 -23.74 27.64
CA ALA A 731 30.60 -24.80 28.56
C ALA A 731 31.61 -25.75 27.87
N ASP A 732 32.75 -25.99 28.52
CA ASP A 732 33.79 -26.94 28.10
C ASP A 732 33.46 -28.40 28.45
N ASN A 733 33.98 -29.33 27.62
CA ASN A 733 34.73 -30.56 27.97
C ASN A 733 34.78 -31.45 26.70
N ASP A 734 35.92 -31.64 26.02
CA ASP A 734 37.13 -32.41 26.37
C ASP A 734 37.05 -33.93 26.16
N GLU A 735 38.21 -34.47 25.76
CA GLU A 735 38.58 -35.87 25.45
C GLU A 735 38.25 -36.43 24.05
N LEU A 736 39.10 -37.18 23.34
CA LEU A 736 40.57 -37.31 23.12
C LEU A 736 40.79 -38.63 22.36
N ALA A 737 41.94 -38.77 21.69
CA ALA A 737 42.43 -39.95 20.94
C ALA A 737 41.74 -40.28 19.59
N GLY A 738 42.47 -40.58 18.51
CA GLY A 738 43.93 -40.60 18.37
C GLY A 738 44.43 -40.83 16.94
N ASP A 739 45.76 -40.87 16.81
CA ASP A 739 46.61 -41.34 15.68
C ASP A 739 46.01 -42.47 14.80
N ASP A 740 46.39 -42.69 13.54
CA ASP A 740 47.76 -42.64 12.99
C ASP A 740 47.83 -42.47 11.44
N ARG A 741 49.08 -42.39 10.98
CA ARG A 741 49.66 -42.33 9.62
C ARG A 741 49.43 -43.64 8.81
N ASP A 742 49.82 -43.88 7.54
CA ASP A 742 50.75 -43.34 6.52
C ASP A 742 50.04 -43.42 5.11
N GLY A 743 50.45 -42.84 3.97
CA GLY A 743 51.56 -43.24 3.06
C GLY A 743 51.30 -44.53 2.24
N ALA A 744 51.67 -44.68 0.94
CA ALA A 744 52.21 -43.75 -0.08
C ALA A 744 52.27 -44.42 -1.50
N VAL A 745 52.13 -43.63 -2.60
CA VAL A 745 53.00 -43.60 -3.84
C VAL A 745 53.17 -44.94 -4.66
N SER A 746 53.06 -45.10 -6.01
CA SER A 746 53.41 -44.25 -7.19
C SER A 746 53.04 -44.86 -8.59
N LEU A 747 53.11 -44.04 -9.67
CA LEU A 747 53.51 -44.33 -11.10
C LEU A 747 52.70 -45.38 -11.93
N ARG A 748 52.60 -45.36 -13.29
CA ARG A 748 53.21 -44.61 -14.43
C ARG A 748 52.20 -44.68 -15.63
N GLY A 749 52.00 -43.66 -16.49
CA GLY A 749 52.74 -43.35 -17.74
C GLY A 749 52.73 -44.47 -18.81
N SER A 750 52.52 -44.27 -20.13
CA SER A 750 52.36 -43.07 -20.97
C SER A 750 52.02 -43.39 -22.46
N MET A 751 51.23 -42.55 -23.15
CA MET A 751 51.20 -42.27 -24.63
C MET A 751 50.99 -43.42 -25.67
N ARG A 752 50.48 -43.24 -26.92
CA ARG A 752 50.63 -42.14 -27.92
C ARG A 752 49.58 -42.25 -29.07
N SER A 753 49.16 -41.11 -29.66
CA SER A 753 48.93 -40.76 -31.11
C SER A 753 48.53 -41.81 -32.20
N ALA A 754 47.78 -41.54 -33.29
CA ALA A 754 47.33 -40.27 -33.91
C ALA A 754 46.19 -40.44 -34.99
N THR A 755 45.54 -39.31 -35.37
CA THR A 755 44.96 -38.94 -36.70
C THR A 755 43.84 -39.76 -37.42
N ARG A 756 42.70 -39.11 -37.76
CA ARG A 756 42.31 -38.60 -39.13
C ARG A 756 40.79 -38.66 -39.48
N GLY A 757 40.14 -37.48 -39.57
CA GLY A 757 39.17 -37.09 -40.63
C GLY A 757 37.71 -37.61 -40.63
N GLY A 758 36.74 -36.75 -40.99
CA GLY A 758 35.39 -37.17 -41.45
C GLY A 758 34.20 -36.22 -41.19
N ARG A 759 33.59 -35.69 -42.27
CA ARG A 759 32.24 -35.08 -42.42
C ARG A 759 31.89 -35.16 -43.93
N PRO A 760 30.63 -35.07 -44.43
CA PRO A 760 29.35 -34.79 -43.77
C PRO A 760 28.15 -35.67 -44.26
N ASN A 761 26.91 -35.17 -44.05
CA ASN A 761 25.66 -35.30 -44.88
C ASN A 761 24.42 -36.13 -44.42
N THR A 762 23.37 -35.36 -44.07
CA THR A 762 21.96 -35.39 -44.58
C THR A 762 21.13 -36.68 -44.70
N SER A 763 20.00 -36.71 -43.98
CA SER A 763 18.63 -36.81 -44.53
C SER A 763 17.62 -36.65 -43.38
N GLY A 764 16.33 -36.34 -43.64
CA GLY A 764 15.35 -36.20 -42.56
C GLY A 764 13.92 -36.47 -43.00
N SER A 765 13.01 -36.61 -42.04
CA SER A 765 11.57 -36.37 -42.20
C SER A 765 10.79 -36.40 -40.87
N ASN A 766 9.96 -35.37 -40.71
CA ASN A 766 8.74 -35.21 -39.91
C ASN A 766 8.32 -36.17 -38.76
N SER A 767 7.89 -35.51 -37.67
CA SER A 767 6.60 -35.66 -36.95
C SER A 767 6.60 -36.22 -35.51
N GLY A 768 5.69 -35.68 -34.68
CA GLY A 768 5.38 -36.14 -33.32
C GLY A 768 5.94 -35.24 -32.21
N GLY A 769 5.05 -34.61 -31.43
CA GLY A 769 5.45 -33.74 -30.31
C GLY A 769 5.55 -34.48 -28.97
N GLY A 770 6.42 -33.98 -28.09
CA GLY A 770 6.60 -34.45 -26.71
C GLY A 770 7.71 -33.65 -26.03
N GLY A 771 7.48 -33.16 -24.81
CA GLY A 771 8.29 -32.10 -24.17
C GLY A 771 9.81 -32.31 -24.21
N SER A 772 10.53 -31.25 -24.59
CA SER A 772 12.00 -31.23 -24.57
C SER A 772 12.53 -31.15 -23.13
N GLY A 773 12.84 -32.31 -22.55
CA GLY A 773 13.79 -32.38 -21.44
C GLY A 773 15.16 -31.88 -21.91
N VAL A 774 15.87 -31.17 -21.03
CA VAL A 774 17.25 -30.72 -21.33
C VAL A 774 18.13 -31.96 -21.52
N PRO A 775 18.89 -32.06 -22.63
CA PRO A 775 19.73 -33.23 -22.88
C PRO A 775 20.81 -33.36 -21.79
N ILE A 776 21.12 -34.60 -21.41
CA ILE A 776 21.97 -34.91 -20.24
C ILE A 776 23.37 -34.29 -20.32
N ASP A 777 23.90 -34.06 -21.53
CA ASP A 777 25.18 -33.40 -21.76
C ASP A 777 25.14 -31.89 -21.46
N GLU A 778 24.01 -31.22 -21.71
CA GLU A 778 23.81 -29.83 -21.29
C GLU A 778 23.64 -29.74 -19.78
N PHE A 779 22.86 -30.66 -19.18
CA PHE A 779 22.70 -30.74 -17.72
C PHE A 779 24.04 -30.99 -17.01
N THR A 780 24.86 -31.95 -17.47
CA THR A 780 26.17 -32.22 -16.87
C THR A 780 27.18 -31.08 -17.12
N THR A 781 27.08 -30.38 -18.25
CA THR A 781 27.89 -29.17 -18.49
C THR A 781 27.47 -28.00 -17.58
N LEU A 782 26.18 -27.87 -17.29
CA LEU A 782 25.66 -26.89 -16.34
C LEU A 782 26.04 -27.24 -14.90
N SER A 783 25.88 -28.49 -14.48
CA SER A 783 26.33 -29.01 -13.18
C SER A 783 27.83 -28.74 -12.97
N ARG A 784 28.72 -29.12 -13.91
CA ARG A 784 30.16 -28.77 -13.81
C ARG A 784 30.46 -27.27 -13.86
N ARG A 785 29.50 -26.39 -14.19
CA ARG A 785 29.64 -24.93 -14.03
C ARG A 785 29.15 -24.50 -12.64
N VAL A 786 28.07 -25.09 -12.14
CA VAL A 786 27.57 -24.90 -10.77
C VAL A 786 28.62 -25.39 -9.76
N ASP A 787 29.19 -26.58 -9.89
CA ASP A 787 30.21 -27.11 -8.96
C ASP A 787 31.44 -26.18 -8.86
N ARG A 788 31.86 -25.60 -10.01
CA ARG A 788 32.97 -24.63 -10.06
C ARG A 788 32.57 -23.27 -9.46
N MET A 789 31.31 -22.88 -9.61
CA MET A 789 30.77 -21.68 -8.98
C MET A 789 30.64 -21.87 -7.47
N GLU A 790 30.23 -23.04 -7.00
CA GLU A 790 30.15 -23.44 -5.59
C GLU A 790 31.54 -23.43 -4.93
N HIS A 791 32.55 -23.99 -5.59
CA HIS A 791 33.95 -23.88 -5.12
C HIS A 791 34.44 -22.42 -5.07
N SER A 792 34.04 -21.57 -6.03
CA SER A 792 34.38 -20.15 -5.99
C SER A 792 33.64 -19.39 -4.88
N ILE A 793 32.39 -19.77 -4.61
CA ILE A 793 31.56 -19.21 -3.53
C ILE A 793 32.11 -19.64 -2.17
N GLY A 794 32.53 -20.90 -1.98
CA GLY A 794 33.18 -21.35 -0.74
C GLY A 794 34.45 -20.55 -0.41
N GLY A 795 35.26 -20.24 -1.43
CA GLY A 795 36.41 -19.33 -1.26
C GLY A 795 36.05 -17.88 -0.94
N ILE A 796 34.87 -17.41 -1.34
CA ILE A 796 34.33 -16.09 -0.99
C ILE A 796 33.74 -16.10 0.42
N VAL A 797 33.01 -17.16 0.80
CA VAL A 797 32.43 -17.35 2.15
C VAL A 797 33.55 -17.38 3.20
N ASN A 798 34.60 -18.18 3.02
CA ASN A 798 35.75 -18.19 3.94
C ASN A 798 36.43 -16.81 4.09
N ARG A 799 36.39 -15.97 3.05
CA ARG A 799 36.88 -14.58 3.12
C ARG A 799 35.91 -13.65 3.83
N ILE A 800 34.61 -13.84 3.65
CA ILE A 800 33.55 -13.12 4.37
C ILE A 800 33.63 -13.45 5.86
N ASP A 801 33.81 -14.71 6.24
CA ASP A 801 33.97 -15.15 7.63
C ASP A 801 35.24 -14.57 8.26
N SER A 802 36.36 -14.55 7.53
CA SER A 802 37.59 -13.87 7.98
C SER A 802 37.40 -12.35 8.17
N VAL A 803 36.58 -11.71 7.33
CA VAL A 803 36.23 -10.29 7.45
C VAL A 803 35.23 -10.05 8.61
N LEU A 804 34.29 -10.95 8.84
CA LEU A 804 33.36 -10.93 9.96
C LEU A 804 34.09 -11.07 11.30
N LEU A 805 35.00 -12.04 11.42
CA LEU A 805 35.88 -12.20 12.60
C LEU A 805 36.75 -10.96 12.84
N LYS A 806 37.23 -10.29 11.78
CA LYS A 806 37.95 -9.01 11.89
C LYS A 806 37.05 -7.83 12.26
N LEU A 807 35.80 -7.81 11.82
CA LEU A 807 34.81 -6.80 12.20
C LEU A 807 34.40 -6.98 13.67
N GLU A 808 34.09 -8.20 14.10
CA GLU A 808 33.68 -8.54 15.46
C GLU A 808 34.81 -8.28 16.47
N SER A 809 36.06 -8.65 16.15
CA SER A 809 37.22 -8.30 16.98
C SER A 809 37.48 -6.78 17.02
N MET A 810 37.29 -6.06 15.90
CA MET A 810 37.37 -4.59 15.87
C MET A 810 36.22 -3.92 16.65
N GLU A 811 35.02 -4.47 16.64
CA GLU A 811 33.88 -3.97 17.43
C GLU A 811 34.06 -4.25 18.91
N ARG A 812 34.46 -5.47 19.31
CA ARG A 812 34.86 -5.78 20.70
C ARG A 812 35.99 -4.86 21.17
N ALA A 813 36.96 -4.55 20.30
CA ALA A 813 38.00 -3.56 20.61
C ALA A 813 37.41 -2.15 20.82
N LYS A 814 36.54 -1.65 19.92
CA LYS A 814 35.86 -0.35 20.08
C LYS A 814 34.99 -0.29 21.34
N LEU A 815 34.29 -1.37 21.69
CA LEU A 815 33.48 -1.46 22.90
C LEU A 815 34.35 -1.39 24.15
N LYS A 816 35.45 -2.16 24.20
CA LYS A 816 36.46 -2.06 25.27
C LYS A 816 37.05 -0.64 25.38
N ARG A 817 37.34 0.05 24.26
CA ARG A 817 37.78 1.46 24.26
C ARG A 817 36.71 2.40 24.85
N ARG A 818 35.43 2.17 24.56
CA ARG A 818 34.31 2.98 25.09
C ARG A 818 34.13 2.76 26.59
N GLU A 819 34.22 1.51 27.06
CA GLU A 819 34.16 1.19 28.48
C GLU A 819 35.35 1.75 29.27
N THR A 820 36.59 1.59 28.79
CA THR A 820 37.77 2.13 29.49
C THR A 820 37.72 3.64 29.55
N MET A 821 37.31 4.31 28.47
CA MET A 821 37.12 5.76 28.47
C MET A 821 35.98 6.20 29.41
N SER A 822 34.89 5.42 29.50
CA SER A 822 33.82 5.67 30.47
C SER A 822 34.31 5.51 31.91
N ARG A 823 35.12 4.47 32.22
CA ARG A 823 35.71 4.25 33.55
C ARG A 823 36.71 5.34 33.93
N LEU A 824 37.47 5.89 32.97
CA LEU A 824 38.35 7.04 33.19
C LEU A 824 37.54 8.29 33.54
N LEU A 825 36.45 8.57 32.82
CA LEU A 825 35.54 9.68 33.12
C LEU A 825 34.87 9.52 34.51
N ASP A 826 34.47 8.31 34.87
CA ASP A 826 33.90 7.97 36.18
C ASP A 826 34.90 8.15 37.34
N SER A 827 36.17 7.82 37.09
CA SER A 827 37.27 8.03 38.05
C SER A 827 37.58 9.52 38.27
N ILE A 828 37.46 10.33 37.20
CA ILE A 828 37.60 11.79 37.24
C ILE A 828 36.41 12.43 37.98
N GLY A 829 35.18 11.94 37.74
CA GLY A 829 33.96 12.40 38.42
C GLY A 829 33.99 12.21 39.95
N LYS A 830 34.77 11.24 40.44
CA LYS A 830 34.98 10.97 41.87
C LYS A 830 36.07 11.85 42.53
N CYS A 831 36.74 12.71 41.77
CA CYS A 831 37.76 13.65 42.28
C CYS A 831 37.17 15.04 42.55
N GLU A 832 36.28 15.15 43.55
CA GLU A 832 35.81 16.45 44.08
C GLU A 832 36.85 17.04 45.04
N GLY A 833 37.75 17.88 44.53
CA GLY A 833 38.74 18.62 45.33
C GLY A 833 39.93 19.19 44.55
N ASP A 834 40.43 18.43 43.56
CA ASP A 834 41.62 18.80 42.76
C ASP A 834 41.36 20.00 41.83
N SER A 835 42.40 20.82 41.56
CA SER A 835 42.29 21.96 40.63
C SER A 835 42.18 21.51 39.16
N GLU A 836 41.56 22.35 38.31
CA GLU A 836 41.39 22.08 36.86
C GLU A 836 42.71 21.72 36.15
N ALA A 837 43.82 22.35 36.54
CA ALA A 837 45.14 22.09 35.96
C ALA A 837 45.65 20.68 36.31
N GLU A 838 45.51 20.26 37.58
CA GLU A 838 45.92 18.94 38.05
C GLU A 838 45.04 17.84 37.44
N LYS A 839 43.72 18.06 37.34
CA LYS A 839 42.79 17.15 36.65
C LYS A 839 43.18 16.93 35.19
N ARG A 840 43.57 18.00 34.48
CA ARG A 840 44.00 17.95 33.09
C ARG A 840 45.32 17.19 32.92
N GLU A 841 46.31 17.42 33.78
CA GLU A 841 47.59 16.70 33.73
C GLU A 841 47.43 15.20 34.09
N LYS A 842 46.59 14.89 35.09
CA LYS A 842 46.25 13.51 35.50
C LYS A 842 45.49 12.76 34.40
N MET A 843 44.61 13.45 33.66
CA MET A 843 43.95 12.93 32.46
C MET A 843 44.96 12.64 31.34
N GLU A 844 45.85 13.60 31.01
CA GLU A 844 46.87 13.41 29.98
C GLU A 844 47.81 12.23 30.31
N ARG A 845 48.21 12.05 31.59
CA ARG A 845 49.00 10.89 32.02
C ARG A 845 48.23 9.56 31.87
N MET A 846 46.99 9.45 32.36
CA MET A 846 46.22 8.20 32.26
C MET A 846 45.92 7.80 30.81
N VAL A 847 45.57 8.78 29.95
CA VAL A 847 45.33 8.54 28.52
C VAL A 847 46.62 8.09 27.81
N ARG A 848 47.77 8.69 28.14
CA ARG A 848 49.07 8.30 27.58
C ARG A 848 49.49 6.89 28.01
N GLN A 849 49.25 6.52 29.26
CA GLN A 849 49.59 5.21 29.80
C GLN A 849 48.76 4.08 29.18
N GLU A 850 47.46 4.31 28.91
CA GLU A 850 46.64 3.36 28.15
C GLU A 850 46.97 3.35 26.64
N LEU A 851 47.36 4.47 26.04
CA LEU A 851 47.86 4.49 24.64
C LEU A 851 49.14 3.66 24.48
N GLU A 852 50.09 3.75 25.40
CA GLU A 852 51.30 2.92 25.41
C GLU A 852 50.94 1.43 25.60
N ARG A 853 49.97 1.13 26.48
CA ARG A 853 49.44 -0.23 26.69
C ARG A 853 48.75 -0.81 25.47
N TRP A 854 48.09 0.01 24.65
CA TRP A 854 47.46 -0.44 23.40
C TRP A 854 48.45 -0.52 22.23
N GLY A 855 49.54 0.24 22.28
CA GLY A 855 50.66 0.13 21.32
C GLY A 855 51.39 -1.20 21.44
N GLY A 856 51.75 -1.60 22.67
CA GLY A 856 52.48 -2.86 22.92
C GLY A 856 51.69 -4.14 22.57
N ALA A 857 50.37 -4.07 22.44
CA ALA A 857 49.53 -5.20 22.04
C ALA A 857 49.45 -5.40 20.51
N GLY A 858 50.18 -4.61 19.71
CA GLY A 858 50.15 -4.65 18.24
C GLY A 858 51.42 -5.16 17.56
N GLU A 859 52.48 -5.52 18.30
CA GLU A 859 53.82 -5.77 17.73
C GLU A 859 54.31 -7.24 17.74
N GLU A 860 53.55 -8.20 18.28
CA GLU A 860 54.04 -9.59 18.46
C GLU A 860 53.51 -10.64 17.45
N GLU A 861 52.68 -10.24 16.46
CA GLU A 861 52.31 -11.11 15.31
C GLU A 861 52.39 -10.39 13.95
N THR A 862 53.60 -9.99 13.55
CA THR A 862 53.92 -9.74 12.13
C THR A 862 55.23 -10.43 11.72
N PRO A 863 55.19 -11.52 10.94
CA PRO A 863 56.37 -12.03 10.24
C PRO A 863 56.89 -10.98 9.22
N PRO A 864 58.21 -10.93 8.95
CA PRO A 864 58.83 -9.83 8.22
C PRO A 864 58.48 -9.82 6.73
N ALA A 865 57.65 -8.87 6.31
CA ALA A 865 57.37 -8.59 4.89
C ALA A 865 58.51 -7.80 4.22
N ALA A 866 59.70 -8.42 4.11
CA ALA A 866 60.89 -7.79 3.52
C ALA A 866 61.87 -8.77 2.86
N ALA A 867 61.42 -9.63 1.93
CA ALA A 867 62.28 -10.34 0.95
C ALA A 867 61.50 -11.10 -0.16
N ALA A 868 60.59 -10.46 -0.91
CA ALA A 868 59.97 -11.08 -2.10
C ALA A 868 59.31 -10.09 -3.09
N VAL A 869 59.89 -8.90 -3.31
CA VAL A 869 59.51 -8.00 -4.43
C VAL A 869 60.77 -7.50 -5.14
N GLU A 870 61.52 -8.43 -5.73
CA GLU A 870 62.66 -8.07 -6.60
C GLU A 870 62.90 -9.09 -7.74
N SER A 871 61.84 -9.60 -8.37
CA SER A 871 61.97 -10.37 -9.61
C SER A 871 60.67 -10.57 -10.42
N GLU A 872 59.93 -9.50 -10.77
CA GLU A 872 59.04 -9.55 -11.97
C GLU A 872 58.68 -8.16 -12.50
N HIS A 873 59.70 -7.35 -12.80
CA HIS A 873 59.54 -6.15 -13.63
C HIS A 873 60.51 -6.18 -14.82
N GLN A 874 60.54 -7.29 -15.57
CA GLN A 874 61.38 -7.41 -16.76
C GLN A 874 60.91 -8.49 -17.75
N LEU A 875 59.75 -8.30 -18.38
CA LEU A 875 59.42 -8.93 -19.67
C LEU A 875 58.30 -8.18 -20.41
N GLU A 876 58.60 -6.95 -20.85
CA GLU A 876 58.28 -6.44 -22.21
C GLU A 876 58.73 -4.97 -22.34
N SER A 877 60.04 -4.78 -22.56
CA SER A 877 60.61 -3.49 -22.98
C SER A 877 61.64 -3.69 -24.11
N ALA A 878 61.20 -4.28 -25.23
CA ALA A 878 62.02 -4.38 -26.43
C ALA A 878 61.20 -4.51 -27.74
N SER A 879 60.55 -3.43 -28.18
CA SER A 879 60.61 -3.02 -29.59
C SER A 879 60.02 -1.60 -29.77
N GLY A 880 60.88 -0.59 -29.83
CA GLY A 880 60.48 0.81 -29.95
C GLY A 880 61.59 1.71 -30.47
N ARG A 881 62.25 1.32 -31.58
CA ARG A 881 63.28 2.14 -32.22
C ARG A 881 62.67 3.22 -33.13
N GLY A 882 62.82 4.47 -32.74
CA GLY A 882 63.36 5.53 -33.60
C GLY A 882 62.44 6.30 -34.57
N SER A 883 62.61 7.63 -34.56
CA SER A 883 62.10 8.65 -35.50
C SER A 883 60.57 8.82 -35.58
N GLY A 884 60.01 10.00 -35.82
CA GLY A 884 60.61 11.33 -35.97
C GLY A 884 59.72 12.26 -36.82
N SER A 885 59.77 13.57 -36.55
CA SER A 885 59.25 14.66 -37.40
C SER A 885 57.73 14.98 -37.41
N ALA A 886 57.42 16.15 -36.84
CA ALA A 886 56.64 17.25 -37.44
C ALA A 886 55.10 17.22 -37.68
N ALA A 887 54.58 18.45 -37.63
CA ALA A 887 53.45 19.02 -38.40
C ALA A 887 51.98 18.78 -37.96
N SER A 888 51.51 19.74 -37.14
CA SER A 888 50.43 20.71 -37.47
C SER A 888 49.00 20.26 -37.84
N LYS A 889 48.06 21.12 -37.43
CA LYS A 889 46.65 21.28 -37.90
C LYS A 889 45.68 20.17 -37.47
N GLN A 890 44.36 20.38 -37.35
CA GLN A 890 43.41 21.51 -37.24
C GLN A 890 42.03 20.89 -37.53
N SER A 891 40.94 21.51 -37.06
CA SER A 891 39.54 21.30 -37.51
C SER A 891 38.70 20.20 -36.85
N ASN A 892 37.73 20.68 -36.06
CA ASN A 892 36.29 20.34 -36.08
C ASN A 892 35.86 18.93 -36.51
N ARG A 893 35.07 18.28 -35.64
CA ARG A 893 33.61 18.40 -35.77
C ARG A 893 32.90 18.34 -34.43
#